data_AF-A0A3D1PU77-F1
#
_entry.id   AF-A0A3D1PU77-F1
#
_cell.length_a   1.000
_cell.length_b   1.000
_cell.length_c   1.000
_cell.angle_alpha   90.00
_cell.angle_beta   90.00
_cell.angle_gamma   90.00
#
_symmetry.space_group_name_H-M   'P 1'
#
loop_
_entity.id
_entity.type
_entity.pdbx_description
1 polymer ?
#
loop_
_entity_poly.entity_id
_entity_poly.type
_entity_poly.pdbx_seq_one_letter_code
_entity_poly.pdbx_strand_id
1 'polypeptide(L)'
;MKNWNRLTACALALIMSAGMTVTPALAEEATPEAAAPAETVAVDAPTFYANSHDVKAVVMNIGAAQDSVNVTWYGSTPTGGMLKYGVQGGEMTTLQAAVAPTSSEGWYKNTVTLTGLQSNTTYEYAVSADKDEAHYGETKTYTTQTFGKDEPYTFLVFGDPQIGCSGSIDDDNGGWTNTLNHALAKAPNANFLFSMGDQINAYYKYDTSNLSQVEEEYDGFLNAPQLTQLPLATELGNHDCGYNTALYGQHFTLPNISEKYGQVSGDAYGDNAVDSESTGDGDYYFTYNNTLYMVLNTSCLSIAEHKAFLEETIQANPDVTWKVVSFHKSIYSVASHVTESDIVTLRNGLSPILSQLGIDIVLQGHDHVYARSYIMGGESGMTADVQKNADGSALTEVTNPDGVQYITMNSASGSKFYKITEEAFEYTAVQNQEKVPNYSVANVTKDAFTVTTYRSTDDSVVDTITIKKSKNGWETVDGKDYWYEDGVKQGTEGRGKEIYDPESDAWYWLDSDANGAKAVSKDVYQESDGGKWVRYDENGKMIKGWNTNEKGTYYFDPITGAMAKGDVEIDGVPCSFDETTGIGLNLAWKQENGKDYWYENGQRQGLEGRGKEIYDPESDGWYWLDSDANGAKAVSKDVYQESDGGKWVRYDANGQMIKGWNTNENGTYYFDLITGAMAHGTVEINGKTCHFDEATGILK
;
A
#
# COMPACT_ATOMS: atom_id res chain seq x y z
N MET A 1 52.61 -16.81 -12.07
CA MET A 1 52.32 -17.52 -13.33
C MET A 1 51.47 -18.74 -13.01
N LYS A 2 50.37 -18.88 -13.76
CA LYS A 2 49.31 -19.90 -13.81
C LYS A 2 49.53 -21.25 -13.10
N ASN A 3 48.45 -21.76 -12.48
CA ASN A 3 47.85 -23.09 -12.68
C ASN A 3 46.57 -23.18 -11.80
N TRP A 4 45.34 -23.06 -12.32
CA TRP A 4 44.50 -24.01 -13.08
C TRP A 4 44.10 -25.31 -12.33
N ASN A 5 42.81 -25.33 -11.99
CA ASN A 5 41.79 -26.41 -11.95
C ASN A 5 42.12 -27.78 -11.34
N ARG A 6 41.27 -28.18 -10.38
CA ARG A 6 40.98 -29.58 -10.04
C ARG A 6 39.47 -29.83 -10.08
N LEU A 7 39.03 -30.41 -11.19
CA LEU A 7 37.86 -31.30 -11.25
C LEU A 7 38.29 -32.66 -10.70
N THR A 8 37.47 -33.27 -9.83
CA THR A 8 37.67 -34.64 -9.38
C THR A 8 36.46 -35.45 -9.81
N ALA A 9 36.71 -36.43 -10.68
CA ALA A 9 35.81 -37.53 -10.99
C ALA A 9 36.35 -38.80 -10.32
N CYS A 10 35.45 -39.62 -9.77
CA CYS A 10 35.51 -41.07 -9.49
C CYS A 10 34.28 -41.41 -8.60
N ALA A 11 33.51 -42.47 -8.77
CA ALA A 11 33.72 -43.71 -9.49
C ALA A 11 32.38 -44.36 -9.91
N LEU A 12 32.42 -45.06 -11.04
CA LEU A 12 31.44 -46.04 -11.49
C LEU A 12 31.50 -47.30 -10.61
N ALA A 13 30.34 -47.85 -10.26
CA ALA A 13 30.16 -49.27 -10.05
C ALA A 13 28.91 -49.73 -10.80
N LEU A 14 29.13 -50.60 -11.80
CA LEU A 14 28.09 -51.29 -12.57
C LEU A 14 27.33 -52.29 -11.69
N ILE A 15 25.99 -52.27 -11.78
CA ILE A 15 25.16 -53.47 -11.65
C ILE A 15 24.20 -53.47 -12.85
N MET A 16 24.36 -54.43 -13.75
CA MET A 16 23.37 -54.76 -14.77
C MET A 16 22.28 -55.64 -14.15
N SER A 17 21.02 -55.31 -14.42
CA SER A 17 20.05 -56.14 -15.17
C SER A 17 18.62 -55.93 -14.69
N ALA A 18 17.78 -55.44 -15.60
CA ALA A 18 16.45 -55.96 -15.96
C ALA A 18 15.70 -54.84 -16.69
N GLY A 19 15.52 -55.01 -18.00
CA GLY A 19 14.74 -54.08 -18.80
C GLY A 19 13.26 -54.16 -18.45
N MET A 20 12.66 -53.02 -18.13
CA MET A 20 11.24 -52.77 -18.28
C MET A 20 11.09 -51.44 -19.00
N THR A 21 10.64 -51.50 -20.24
CA THR A 21 10.14 -50.36 -21.00
C THR A 21 8.88 -49.84 -20.31
N VAL A 22 8.95 -48.64 -19.73
CA VAL A 22 7.77 -47.92 -19.24
C VAL A 22 7.32 -46.97 -20.34
N THR A 23 6.25 -47.35 -21.02
CA THR A 23 5.39 -46.42 -21.76
C THR A 23 4.69 -45.50 -20.75
N PRO A 24 4.65 -44.17 -20.94
CA PRO A 24 3.84 -43.32 -20.08
C PRO A 24 2.36 -43.68 -20.28
N ALA A 25 1.71 -44.10 -19.21
CA ALA A 25 0.26 -44.25 -19.18
C ALA A 25 -0.35 -42.86 -19.14
N LEU A 26 -1.17 -42.54 -20.14
CA LEU A 26 -2.14 -41.45 -20.09
C LEU A 26 -3.00 -41.67 -18.83
N ALA A 27 -3.02 -40.69 -17.94
CA ALA A 27 -3.99 -40.66 -16.85
C ALA A 27 -5.38 -40.56 -17.49
N GLU A 28 -6.23 -41.53 -17.15
CA GLU A 28 -7.64 -41.56 -17.54
C GLU A 28 -8.33 -40.33 -16.92
N GLU A 29 -8.87 -39.44 -17.77
CA GLU A 29 -9.73 -38.35 -17.33
C GLU A 29 -10.88 -38.91 -16.49
N ALA A 30 -11.00 -38.45 -15.26
CA ALA A 30 -12.16 -38.73 -14.44
C ALA A 30 -13.39 -38.12 -15.13
N THR A 31 -14.36 -38.97 -15.46
CA THR A 31 -15.63 -38.55 -16.05
C THR A 31 -16.37 -37.62 -15.07
N PRO A 32 -16.87 -36.46 -15.53
CA PRO A 32 -17.65 -35.56 -14.68
C PRO A 32 -19.00 -36.20 -14.33
N GLU A 33 -19.34 -36.16 -13.04
CA GLU A 33 -20.64 -36.57 -12.54
C GLU A 33 -21.67 -35.47 -12.83
N ALA A 34 -22.50 -35.68 -13.86
CA ALA A 34 -23.60 -34.78 -14.19
C ALA A 34 -24.55 -34.64 -12.99
N ALA A 35 -24.89 -33.40 -12.63
CA ALA A 35 -25.85 -33.13 -11.58
C ALA A 35 -27.24 -33.67 -11.98
N ALA A 36 -27.96 -34.22 -11.01
CA ALA A 36 -29.35 -34.64 -11.22
C ALA A 36 -30.23 -33.42 -11.56
N PRO A 37 -31.19 -33.56 -12.50
CA PRO A 37 -32.02 -32.44 -12.94
C PRO A 37 -32.87 -31.93 -11.78
N ALA A 38 -32.77 -30.64 -11.47
CA ALA A 38 -33.72 -29.95 -10.62
C ALA A 38 -35.10 -29.95 -11.30
N GLU A 39 -36.18 -30.09 -10.51
CA GLU A 39 -37.55 -30.02 -11.04
C GLU A 39 -37.77 -28.68 -11.75
N THR A 40 -37.95 -28.74 -13.06
CA THR A 40 -38.20 -27.61 -13.93
C THR A 40 -39.64 -27.12 -13.73
N VAL A 41 -39.80 -25.93 -13.15
CA VAL A 41 -40.98 -25.12 -13.42
C VAL A 41 -40.80 -24.60 -14.83
N ALA A 42 -41.60 -25.12 -15.77
CA ALA A 42 -41.57 -24.69 -17.17
C ALA A 42 -41.92 -23.20 -17.26
N VAL A 43 -40.88 -22.37 -17.32
CA VAL A 43 -40.97 -21.01 -17.85
C VAL A 43 -40.80 -21.18 -19.35
N ASP A 44 -41.78 -20.73 -20.15
CA ASP A 44 -41.70 -20.78 -21.61
C ASP A 44 -40.36 -20.17 -22.05
N ALA A 45 -39.48 -20.97 -22.64
CA ALA A 45 -38.21 -20.51 -23.20
C ALA A 45 -38.52 -19.45 -24.26
N PRO A 46 -38.11 -18.18 -24.08
CA PRO A 46 -38.30 -17.18 -25.11
C PRO A 46 -37.50 -17.58 -26.33
N THR A 47 -38.11 -17.48 -27.51
CA THR A 47 -37.39 -17.57 -28.78
C THR A 47 -36.66 -16.25 -28.97
N PHE A 48 -35.38 -16.20 -28.59
CA PHE A 48 -34.62 -14.95 -28.40
C PHE A 48 -34.00 -14.33 -29.67
N TYR A 49 -34.23 -14.89 -30.86
CA TYR A 49 -33.69 -14.33 -32.11
C TYR A 49 -34.53 -13.15 -32.61
N ALA A 50 -34.45 -11.99 -31.94
CA ALA A 50 -34.93 -10.73 -32.49
C ALA A 50 -33.76 -9.94 -33.12
N ASN A 51 -32.98 -10.59 -33.98
CA ASN A 51 -32.08 -9.88 -34.89
C ASN A 51 -32.94 -9.19 -35.95
N SER A 52 -32.71 -7.90 -36.20
CA SER A 52 -32.98 -7.39 -37.55
C SER A 52 -32.03 -8.14 -38.50
N HIS A 53 -32.46 -8.52 -39.70
CA HIS A 53 -31.64 -9.34 -40.61
C HIS A 53 -30.22 -8.77 -40.89
N ASP A 54 -29.97 -7.50 -40.58
CA ASP A 54 -28.77 -6.76 -40.94
C ASP A 54 -27.89 -6.31 -39.75
N VAL A 55 -28.34 -6.46 -38.50
CA VAL A 55 -27.59 -6.09 -37.27
C VAL A 55 -27.71 -7.18 -36.21
N LYS A 56 -26.57 -7.55 -35.58
CA LYS A 56 -26.53 -8.43 -34.42
C LYS A 56 -25.45 -8.02 -33.39
N ALA A 57 -25.43 -8.71 -32.24
CA ALA A 57 -24.37 -8.62 -31.23
C ALA A 57 -24.07 -7.18 -30.75
N VAL A 58 -25.12 -6.38 -30.51
CA VAL A 58 -24.96 -5.02 -29.98
C VAL A 58 -24.52 -5.11 -28.53
N VAL A 59 -23.41 -4.46 -28.18
CA VAL A 59 -22.88 -4.40 -26.81
C VAL A 59 -22.37 -3.00 -26.50
N MET A 60 -22.65 -2.55 -25.28
CA MET A 60 -22.05 -1.34 -24.72
C MET A 60 -20.83 -1.77 -23.88
N ASN A 61 -19.65 -1.31 -24.24
CA ASN A 61 -18.40 -1.58 -23.53
C ASN A 61 -18.02 -0.36 -22.69
N ILE A 62 -17.27 -0.61 -21.62
CA ILE A 62 -16.71 0.44 -20.77
C ILE A 62 -15.84 1.41 -21.59
N GLY A 63 -15.96 2.70 -21.31
CA GLY A 63 -15.09 3.74 -21.88
C GLY A 63 -13.87 4.02 -21.01
N ALA A 64 -13.01 4.94 -21.46
CA ALA A 64 -11.77 5.29 -20.74
C ALA A 64 -12.03 6.01 -19.39
N ALA A 65 -13.16 6.68 -19.28
CA ALA A 65 -13.62 7.40 -18.10
C ALA A 65 -15.15 7.25 -17.91
N GLN A 66 -15.64 7.62 -16.73
CA GLN A 66 -17.06 7.50 -16.33
C GLN A 66 -18.08 8.11 -17.30
N ASP A 67 -17.70 9.14 -18.05
CA ASP A 67 -18.54 9.88 -19.00
C ASP A 67 -18.38 9.39 -20.45
N SER A 68 -17.84 8.17 -20.63
CA SER A 68 -17.59 7.58 -21.94
C SER A 68 -17.97 6.10 -21.99
N VAL A 69 -18.42 5.66 -23.17
CA VAL A 69 -18.74 4.27 -23.49
C VAL A 69 -18.38 3.96 -24.94
N ASN A 70 -18.12 2.69 -25.25
CA ASN A 70 -17.92 2.23 -26.63
C ASN A 70 -19.09 1.34 -27.05
N VAL A 71 -19.81 1.68 -28.11
CA VAL A 71 -20.87 0.83 -28.66
C VAL A 71 -20.31 0.04 -29.82
N THR A 72 -20.39 -1.29 -29.70
CA THR A 72 -19.91 -2.25 -30.72
C THR A 72 -21.09 -3.09 -31.22
N TRP A 73 -21.15 -3.35 -32.52
CA TRP A 73 -22.14 -4.25 -33.11
C TRP A 73 -21.64 -4.85 -34.42
N TYR A 74 -22.27 -5.93 -34.87
CA TYR A 74 -22.06 -6.47 -36.21
C TYR A 74 -23.11 -5.92 -37.16
N GLY A 75 -22.64 -5.43 -38.32
CA GLY A 75 -23.49 -4.97 -39.42
C GLY A 75 -23.22 -5.78 -40.68
N SER A 76 -24.24 -5.96 -41.52
CA SER A 76 -24.15 -6.73 -42.77
C SER A 76 -23.52 -5.98 -43.96
N THR A 77 -22.99 -4.77 -43.74
CA THR A 77 -22.40 -3.94 -44.81
C THR A 77 -20.96 -3.50 -44.52
N PRO A 78 -20.09 -3.41 -45.56
CA PRO A 78 -18.70 -2.99 -45.42
C PRO A 78 -18.52 -1.47 -45.27
N THR A 79 -19.58 -0.68 -45.46
CA THR A 79 -19.52 0.80 -45.49
C THR A 79 -19.58 1.44 -44.11
N GLY A 80 -19.81 0.64 -43.07
CA GLY A 80 -20.02 1.10 -41.71
C GLY A 80 -21.44 1.61 -41.49
N GLY A 81 -22.01 1.23 -40.37
CA GLY A 81 -23.31 1.68 -39.91
C GLY A 81 -23.27 3.06 -39.25
N MET A 82 -24.42 3.48 -38.75
CA MET A 82 -24.60 4.72 -38.00
C MET A 82 -25.08 4.40 -36.60
N LEU A 83 -24.56 5.11 -35.61
CA LEU A 83 -25.13 5.19 -34.27
C LEU A 83 -25.89 6.50 -34.14
N LYS A 84 -27.17 6.41 -33.82
CA LYS A 84 -28.02 7.55 -33.47
C LYS A 84 -28.22 7.58 -31.97
N TYR A 85 -27.94 8.69 -31.30
CA TYR A 85 -28.10 8.83 -29.85
C TYR A 85 -28.50 10.25 -29.42
N GLY A 86 -29.10 10.38 -28.26
CA GLY A 86 -29.44 11.68 -27.68
C GLY A 86 -30.03 11.52 -26.29
N VAL A 87 -30.14 12.62 -25.55
CA VAL A 87 -30.88 12.63 -24.27
C VAL A 87 -32.33 12.25 -24.56
N GLN A 88 -32.93 11.39 -23.75
CA GLN A 88 -34.31 10.93 -23.94
C GLN A 88 -35.29 12.12 -24.08
N GLY A 89 -36.06 12.12 -25.18
CA GLY A 89 -36.98 13.21 -25.51
C GLY A 89 -36.31 14.49 -26.04
N GLY A 90 -34.99 14.48 -26.23
CA GLY A 90 -34.18 15.58 -26.75
C GLY A 90 -33.84 15.45 -28.24
N GLU A 91 -32.87 16.26 -28.68
CA GLU A 91 -32.32 16.19 -30.04
C GLU A 91 -31.38 14.98 -30.18
N MET A 92 -31.50 14.28 -31.31
CA MET A 92 -30.70 13.10 -31.63
C MET A 92 -29.55 13.49 -32.55
N THR A 93 -28.35 13.02 -32.21
CA THR A 93 -27.13 13.10 -33.01
C THR A 93 -26.86 11.77 -33.69
N THR A 94 -26.35 11.80 -34.92
CA THR A 94 -25.91 10.59 -35.64
C THR A 94 -24.41 10.63 -35.84
N LEU A 95 -23.73 9.52 -35.55
CA LEU A 95 -22.30 9.30 -35.73
C LEU A 95 -22.08 8.10 -36.66
N GLN A 96 -21.17 8.21 -37.62
CA GLN A 96 -20.76 7.07 -38.44
C GLN A 96 -19.78 6.19 -37.66
N ALA A 97 -19.98 4.87 -37.74
CA ALA A 97 -19.12 3.91 -37.10
C ALA A 97 -17.77 3.75 -37.81
N ALA A 98 -16.71 3.51 -37.03
CA ALA A 98 -15.53 2.86 -37.57
C ALA A 98 -15.90 1.41 -37.92
N VAL A 99 -15.45 0.92 -39.08
CA VAL A 99 -15.79 -0.40 -39.60
C VAL A 99 -14.55 -1.25 -39.82
N ALA A 100 -14.60 -2.53 -39.41
CA ALA A 100 -13.55 -3.51 -39.63
C ALA A 100 -14.15 -4.86 -40.09
N PRO A 101 -13.43 -5.65 -40.91
CA PRO A 101 -13.87 -7.00 -41.25
C PRO A 101 -13.89 -7.89 -40.00
N THR A 102 -14.73 -8.93 -40.03
CA THR A 102 -14.76 -9.98 -39.00
C THR A 102 -14.42 -11.33 -39.62
N SER A 103 -14.19 -12.33 -38.77
CA SER A 103 -14.04 -13.71 -39.20
C SER A 103 -15.36 -14.30 -39.70
N SER A 104 -16.49 -13.76 -39.24
CA SER A 104 -17.84 -14.09 -39.71
C SER A 104 -18.10 -13.49 -41.11
N GLU A 105 -18.14 -14.33 -42.14
CA GLU A 105 -18.33 -13.90 -43.52
C GLU A 105 -19.62 -13.07 -43.70
N GLY A 106 -19.50 -11.90 -44.35
CA GLY A 106 -20.62 -10.98 -44.56
C GLY A 106 -20.93 -10.06 -43.38
N TRP A 107 -20.23 -10.20 -42.25
CA TRP A 107 -20.38 -9.34 -41.08
C TRP A 107 -19.15 -8.45 -40.86
N TYR A 108 -19.42 -7.23 -40.40
CA TYR A 108 -18.41 -6.22 -40.14
C TYR A 108 -18.59 -5.66 -38.73
N LYS A 109 -17.50 -5.55 -37.98
CA LYS A 109 -17.47 -4.91 -36.67
C LYS A 109 -17.66 -3.42 -36.89
N ASN A 110 -18.64 -2.85 -36.22
CA ASN A 110 -18.91 -1.43 -36.18
C ASN A 110 -18.62 -0.93 -34.76
N THR A 111 -17.96 0.23 -34.65
CA THR A 111 -17.61 0.81 -33.35
C THR A 111 -17.82 2.32 -33.34
N VAL A 112 -18.44 2.82 -32.28
CA VAL A 112 -18.55 4.25 -31.97
C VAL A 112 -18.22 4.47 -30.50
N THR A 113 -17.31 5.42 -30.24
CA THR A 113 -17.04 5.90 -28.89
C THR A 113 -17.88 7.14 -28.62
N LEU A 114 -18.68 7.09 -27.55
CA LEU A 114 -19.39 8.24 -27.01
C LEU A 114 -18.60 8.81 -25.84
N THR A 115 -18.41 10.13 -25.82
CA THR A 115 -17.69 10.85 -24.75
C THR A 115 -18.48 12.07 -24.31
N GLY A 116 -18.15 12.61 -23.13
CA GLY A 116 -18.81 13.80 -22.58
C GLY A 116 -20.29 13.55 -22.26
N LEU A 117 -20.64 12.31 -21.90
CA LEU A 117 -21.98 12.00 -21.42
C LEU A 117 -22.27 12.78 -20.14
N GLN A 118 -23.49 13.25 -20.00
CA GLN A 118 -23.92 14.02 -18.85
C GLN A 118 -24.18 13.07 -17.69
N SER A 119 -23.88 13.51 -16.48
CA SER A 119 -24.20 12.76 -15.27
C SER A 119 -25.71 12.65 -15.06
N ASN A 120 -26.17 11.56 -14.46
CA ASN A 120 -27.57 11.31 -14.09
C ASN A 120 -28.56 11.57 -15.25
N THR A 121 -28.23 11.04 -16.43
CA THR A 121 -28.93 11.34 -17.69
C THR A 121 -29.28 10.07 -18.43
N THR A 122 -30.54 9.95 -18.84
CA THR A 122 -31.02 8.86 -19.70
C THR A 122 -30.83 9.24 -21.17
N TYR A 123 -30.11 8.40 -21.88
CA TYR A 123 -29.88 8.47 -23.33
C TYR A 123 -30.71 7.40 -24.04
N GLU A 124 -31.25 7.77 -25.19
CA GLU A 124 -31.77 6.82 -26.17
C GLU A 124 -30.72 6.63 -27.27
N TYR A 125 -30.55 5.40 -27.75
CA TYR A 125 -29.68 5.13 -28.88
C TYR A 125 -30.19 3.98 -29.77
N ALA A 126 -29.81 3.99 -31.04
CA ALA A 126 -30.06 2.91 -31.99
C ALA A 126 -28.91 2.83 -32.99
N VAL A 127 -28.68 1.64 -33.54
CA VAL A 127 -27.62 1.40 -34.53
C VAL A 127 -28.19 0.90 -35.85
N SER A 128 -27.52 1.18 -36.96
CA SER A 128 -27.84 0.66 -38.30
C SER A 128 -26.72 -0.21 -38.84
N ALA A 129 -27.02 -1.03 -39.85
CA ALA A 129 -26.03 -1.82 -40.57
C ALA A 129 -25.27 -1.02 -41.62
N ASP A 130 -25.85 0.07 -42.12
CA ASP A 130 -25.34 0.87 -43.24
C ASP A 130 -25.45 2.37 -42.96
N LYS A 131 -24.65 3.16 -43.68
CA LYS A 131 -24.49 4.61 -43.56
C LYS A 131 -25.70 5.41 -44.03
N ASP A 132 -26.56 4.82 -44.85
CA ASP A 132 -27.68 5.52 -45.50
C ASP A 132 -28.88 5.76 -44.55
N GLU A 133 -28.77 5.41 -43.26
CA GLU A 133 -29.76 5.61 -42.19
C GLU A 133 -31.15 5.00 -42.47
N ALA A 134 -31.27 4.15 -43.49
CA ALA A 134 -32.56 3.63 -43.97
C ALA A 134 -33.25 2.73 -42.95
N HIS A 135 -32.49 1.97 -42.15
CA HIS A 135 -32.99 1.03 -41.16
C HIS A 135 -32.14 1.06 -39.89
N TYR A 136 -32.71 1.58 -38.80
CA TYR A 136 -32.18 1.41 -37.46
C TYR A 136 -32.78 0.16 -36.83
N GLY A 137 -31.98 -0.53 -36.01
CA GLY A 137 -32.46 -1.56 -35.11
C GLY A 137 -33.36 -0.98 -34.00
N GLU A 138 -33.66 -1.83 -33.02
CA GLU A 138 -34.43 -1.42 -31.84
C GLU A 138 -33.77 -0.23 -31.12
N THR A 139 -34.59 0.73 -30.69
CA THR A 139 -34.13 1.82 -29.81
C THR A 139 -33.92 1.30 -28.39
N LYS A 140 -32.75 1.59 -27.85
CA LYS A 140 -32.29 1.15 -26.53
C LYS A 140 -32.04 2.36 -25.63
N THR A 141 -31.99 2.11 -24.32
CA THR A 141 -31.78 3.16 -23.32
C THR A 141 -30.58 2.86 -22.45
N TYR A 142 -29.78 3.90 -22.17
CA TYR A 142 -28.68 3.86 -21.21
C TYR A 142 -28.79 5.05 -20.26
N THR A 143 -28.73 4.80 -18.95
CA THR A 143 -28.78 5.86 -17.94
C THR A 143 -27.45 5.95 -17.22
N THR A 144 -26.75 7.07 -17.42
CA THR A 144 -25.57 7.40 -16.61
C THR A 144 -26.00 7.71 -15.18
N GLN A 145 -25.14 7.40 -14.23
CA GLN A 145 -25.35 7.75 -12.82
C GLN A 145 -24.61 9.04 -12.43
N THR A 146 -24.54 9.31 -11.13
CA THR A 146 -23.79 10.45 -10.61
C THR A 146 -22.29 10.29 -10.87
N PHE A 147 -21.68 11.34 -11.41
CA PHE A 147 -20.28 11.43 -11.76
C PHE A 147 -19.57 12.37 -10.79
N GLY A 148 -18.38 11.99 -10.33
CA GLY A 148 -17.56 12.83 -9.48
C GLY A 148 -16.60 11.99 -8.65
N LYS A 149 -15.37 12.48 -8.45
CA LYS A 149 -14.33 11.75 -7.73
C LYS A 149 -14.77 11.25 -6.34
N ASP A 150 -15.62 12.00 -5.65
CA ASP A 150 -16.08 11.66 -4.29
C ASP A 150 -17.47 11.01 -4.29
N GLU A 151 -18.08 10.85 -5.47
CA GLU A 151 -19.43 10.31 -5.62
C GLU A 151 -19.39 8.77 -5.56
N PRO A 152 -20.26 8.15 -4.75
CA PRO A 152 -20.32 6.72 -4.64
C PRO A 152 -20.86 6.11 -5.93
N TYR A 153 -20.41 4.90 -6.26
CA TYR A 153 -20.90 4.15 -7.40
C TYR A 153 -20.90 2.65 -7.12
N THR A 154 -21.68 1.92 -7.92
CA THR A 154 -21.84 0.47 -7.78
C THR A 154 -21.53 -0.20 -9.10
N PHE A 155 -20.83 -1.33 -9.08
CA PHE A 155 -20.66 -2.16 -10.27
C PHE A 155 -20.87 -3.64 -9.93
N LEU A 156 -21.18 -4.42 -10.96
CA LEU A 156 -21.49 -5.85 -10.82
C LEU A 156 -20.35 -6.68 -11.38
N VAL A 157 -19.97 -7.74 -10.68
CA VAL A 157 -18.82 -8.59 -11.04
C VAL A 157 -19.25 -10.04 -11.21
N PHE A 158 -18.72 -10.70 -12.25
CA PHE A 158 -19.11 -12.03 -12.68
C PHE A 158 -17.88 -12.85 -13.06
N GLY A 159 -17.80 -14.09 -12.57
CA GLY A 159 -16.78 -15.07 -12.98
C GLY A 159 -17.34 -16.03 -14.01
N ASP A 160 -16.52 -16.39 -15.00
CA ASP A 160 -16.68 -17.58 -15.84
C ASP A 160 -18.13 -17.87 -16.31
N PRO A 161 -18.77 -16.96 -17.10
CA PRO A 161 -19.99 -17.29 -17.82
C PRO A 161 -19.80 -18.52 -18.72
N GLN A 162 -18.64 -18.62 -19.38
CA GLN A 162 -18.15 -19.77 -20.15
C GLN A 162 -19.24 -20.49 -20.94
N ILE A 163 -19.91 -19.74 -21.81
CA ILE A 163 -21.05 -20.25 -22.59
C ILE A 163 -20.61 -21.41 -23.47
N GLY A 164 -21.37 -22.52 -23.43
CA GLY A 164 -21.09 -23.76 -24.15
C GLY A 164 -20.42 -24.85 -23.29
N CYS A 165 -19.96 -24.53 -22.07
CA CYS A 165 -19.24 -25.49 -21.23
C CYS A 165 -20.12 -26.63 -20.71
N SER A 166 -21.41 -26.37 -20.44
CA SER A 166 -22.32 -27.44 -19.99
C SER A 166 -22.67 -28.45 -21.10
N GLY A 167 -22.30 -28.14 -22.35
CA GLY A 167 -22.75 -28.84 -23.54
C GLY A 167 -24.08 -28.32 -24.10
N SER A 168 -24.65 -27.27 -23.50
CA SER A 168 -25.90 -26.63 -23.91
C SER A 168 -25.77 -25.10 -23.85
N ILE A 169 -25.61 -24.46 -25.01
CA ILE A 169 -25.52 -23.00 -25.13
C ILE A 169 -26.78 -22.34 -24.56
N ASP A 170 -27.96 -22.94 -24.77
CA ASP A 170 -29.23 -22.41 -24.28
C ASP A 170 -29.31 -22.43 -22.75
N ASP A 171 -28.85 -23.50 -22.10
CA ASP A 171 -28.84 -23.59 -20.64
C ASP A 171 -27.84 -22.60 -20.02
N ASP A 172 -26.64 -22.49 -20.62
CA ASP A 172 -25.62 -21.55 -20.16
C ASP A 172 -26.06 -20.08 -20.36
N ASN A 173 -26.69 -19.76 -21.51
CA ASN A 173 -27.30 -18.45 -21.76
C ASN A 173 -28.43 -18.15 -20.77
N GLY A 174 -29.28 -19.14 -20.49
CA GLY A 174 -30.37 -19.02 -19.52
C GLY A 174 -29.85 -18.73 -18.11
N GLY A 175 -28.82 -19.46 -17.68
CA GLY A 175 -28.14 -19.26 -16.40
C GLY A 175 -27.45 -17.89 -16.31
N TRP A 176 -26.73 -17.50 -17.36
CA TRP A 176 -26.08 -16.18 -17.44
C TRP A 176 -27.09 -15.03 -17.35
N THR A 177 -28.15 -15.10 -18.15
CA THR A 177 -29.24 -14.11 -18.16
C THR A 177 -29.95 -14.05 -16.81
N ASN A 178 -30.18 -15.20 -16.17
CA ASN A 178 -30.78 -15.26 -14.83
C ASN A 178 -29.89 -14.56 -13.79
N THR A 179 -28.58 -14.84 -13.78
CA THR A 179 -27.64 -14.19 -12.88
C THR A 179 -27.59 -12.68 -13.08
N LEU A 180 -27.58 -12.20 -14.33
CA LEU A 180 -27.68 -10.77 -14.64
C LEU A 180 -28.99 -10.15 -14.16
N ASN A 181 -30.12 -10.85 -14.28
CA ASN A 181 -31.42 -10.39 -13.76
C ASN A 181 -31.39 -10.21 -12.24
N HIS A 182 -30.85 -11.19 -11.51
CA HIS A 182 -30.68 -11.12 -10.06
C HIS A 182 -29.76 -9.95 -9.66
N ALA A 183 -28.61 -9.82 -10.33
CA ALA A 183 -27.64 -8.77 -10.05
C ALA A 183 -28.22 -7.37 -10.26
N LEU A 184 -28.96 -7.12 -11.35
CA LEU A 184 -29.61 -5.83 -11.58
C LEU A 184 -30.84 -5.60 -10.71
N ALA A 185 -31.59 -6.63 -10.35
CA ALA A 185 -32.65 -6.48 -9.36
C ALA A 185 -32.08 -6.06 -8.00
N LYS A 186 -30.90 -6.58 -7.64
CA LYS A 186 -30.18 -6.24 -6.41
C LYS A 186 -29.58 -4.83 -6.44
N ALA A 187 -29.00 -4.44 -7.57
CA ALA A 187 -28.36 -3.15 -7.78
C ALA A 187 -28.90 -2.46 -9.05
N PRO A 188 -30.13 -1.91 -9.02
CA PRO A 188 -30.77 -1.35 -10.21
C PRO A 188 -30.08 -0.09 -10.76
N ASN A 189 -29.24 0.55 -9.95
CA ASN A 189 -28.45 1.73 -10.32
C ASN A 189 -26.97 1.38 -10.54
N ALA A 190 -26.65 0.11 -10.83
CA ALA A 190 -25.27 -0.26 -11.18
C ALA A 190 -24.77 0.58 -12.36
N ASN A 191 -23.50 0.96 -12.30
CA ASN A 191 -22.85 1.83 -13.26
C ASN A 191 -22.29 1.05 -14.45
N PHE A 192 -21.80 -0.17 -14.21
CA PHE A 192 -21.25 -1.06 -15.23
C PHE A 192 -21.22 -2.52 -14.73
N LEU A 193 -20.99 -3.42 -15.69
CA LEU A 193 -20.79 -4.86 -15.50
C LEU A 193 -19.31 -5.18 -15.70
N PHE A 194 -18.77 -6.16 -14.97
CA PHE A 194 -17.38 -6.59 -15.11
C PHE A 194 -17.28 -8.12 -15.15
N SER A 195 -16.91 -8.68 -16.30
CA SER A 195 -16.70 -10.12 -16.49
C SER A 195 -15.21 -10.49 -16.33
N MET A 196 -14.92 -11.46 -15.48
CA MET A 196 -13.55 -11.91 -15.13
C MET A 196 -13.01 -12.99 -16.08
N GLY A 197 -13.18 -12.82 -17.40
CA GLY A 197 -12.71 -13.80 -18.39
C GLY A 197 -13.63 -14.98 -18.63
N ASP A 198 -13.24 -15.81 -19.60
CA ASP A 198 -13.93 -16.99 -20.10
C ASP A 198 -15.40 -16.68 -20.43
N GLN A 199 -15.64 -15.79 -21.41
CA GLN A 199 -17.01 -15.50 -21.84
C GLN A 199 -17.62 -16.70 -22.56
N ILE A 200 -16.80 -17.38 -23.36
CA ILE A 200 -17.18 -18.57 -24.15
C ILE A 200 -16.33 -19.78 -23.74
N ASN A 201 -16.65 -20.96 -24.28
CA ASN A 201 -15.97 -22.21 -23.96
C ASN A 201 -15.10 -22.75 -25.11
N ALA A 202 -15.52 -22.60 -26.36
CA ALA A 202 -14.86 -23.20 -27.50
C ALA A 202 -13.57 -22.46 -27.86
N TYR A 203 -12.47 -23.20 -27.92
CA TYR A 203 -11.22 -22.69 -28.48
C TYR A 203 -11.28 -22.68 -30.01
N TYR A 204 -11.15 -21.50 -30.64
CA TYR A 204 -11.17 -21.40 -32.10
C TYR A 204 -10.00 -22.16 -32.73
N LYS A 205 -10.30 -22.94 -33.78
CA LYS A 205 -9.30 -23.76 -34.46
C LYS A 205 -8.69 -23.00 -35.63
N TYR A 206 -7.39 -23.20 -35.83
CA TYR A 206 -6.66 -22.65 -36.99
C TYR A 206 -7.27 -23.00 -38.34
N ASP A 207 -7.83 -24.21 -38.47
CA ASP A 207 -8.50 -24.67 -39.69
C ASP A 207 -9.90 -24.06 -39.88
N THR A 208 -10.32 -23.19 -38.97
CA THR A 208 -11.59 -22.46 -38.94
C THR A 208 -12.85 -23.35 -38.84
N SER A 209 -12.67 -24.66 -38.63
CA SER A 209 -13.75 -25.65 -38.74
C SER A 209 -14.85 -25.51 -37.68
N ASN A 210 -14.58 -24.81 -36.58
CA ASN A 210 -15.53 -24.57 -35.50
C ASN A 210 -15.95 -23.10 -35.33
N LEU A 211 -15.71 -22.23 -36.32
CA LEU A 211 -16.09 -20.81 -36.21
C LEU A 211 -17.57 -20.62 -35.85
N SER A 212 -18.48 -21.39 -36.46
CA SER A 212 -19.92 -21.31 -36.18
C SER A 212 -20.23 -21.57 -34.70
N GLN A 213 -19.57 -22.56 -34.10
CA GLN A 213 -19.75 -22.87 -32.68
C GLN A 213 -19.27 -21.70 -31.80
N VAL A 214 -18.10 -21.15 -32.09
CA VAL A 214 -17.52 -20.03 -31.34
C VAL A 214 -18.43 -18.80 -31.41
N GLU A 215 -18.94 -18.48 -32.60
CA GLU A 215 -19.87 -17.36 -32.82
C GLU A 215 -21.24 -17.61 -32.17
N GLU A 216 -21.72 -18.86 -32.14
CA GLU A 216 -22.96 -19.22 -31.43
C GLU A 216 -22.80 -19.06 -29.90
N GLU A 217 -21.64 -19.40 -29.34
CA GLU A 217 -21.34 -19.18 -27.92
C GLU A 217 -21.22 -17.69 -27.60
N TYR A 218 -20.60 -16.88 -28.47
CA TYR A 218 -20.59 -15.42 -28.33
C TYR A 218 -21.98 -14.81 -28.45
N ASP A 219 -22.79 -15.25 -29.41
CA ASP A 219 -24.19 -14.83 -29.52
C ASP A 219 -24.94 -15.19 -28.21
N GLY A 220 -24.70 -16.39 -27.65
CA GLY A 220 -25.22 -16.81 -26.35
C GLY A 220 -24.77 -15.91 -25.19
N PHE A 221 -23.54 -15.41 -25.18
CA PHE A 221 -23.11 -14.44 -24.16
C PHE A 221 -23.75 -13.06 -24.36
N LEU A 222 -23.77 -12.56 -25.60
CA LEU A 222 -24.12 -11.19 -25.98
C LEU A 222 -25.63 -10.93 -26.05
N ASN A 223 -26.46 -11.97 -26.15
CA ASN A 223 -27.92 -11.85 -26.23
C ASN A 223 -28.58 -11.37 -24.93
N ALA A 224 -27.83 -11.32 -23.81
CA ALA A 224 -28.36 -10.81 -22.55
C ALA A 224 -28.70 -9.30 -22.68
N PRO A 225 -29.97 -8.89 -22.51
CA PRO A 225 -30.42 -7.52 -22.78
C PRO A 225 -29.70 -6.46 -21.95
N GLN A 226 -29.20 -6.84 -20.77
CA GLN A 226 -28.43 -6.01 -19.85
C GLN A 226 -27.16 -5.44 -20.47
N LEU A 227 -26.52 -6.18 -21.39
CA LEU A 227 -25.29 -5.78 -22.09
C LEU A 227 -25.51 -4.60 -23.08
N THR A 228 -26.76 -4.23 -23.29
CA THR A 228 -27.16 -3.03 -24.03
C THR A 228 -27.70 -1.90 -23.16
N GLN A 229 -27.81 -2.14 -21.85
CA GLN A 229 -28.31 -1.17 -20.88
C GLN A 229 -27.20 -0.65 -19.96
N LEU A 230 -26.12 -1.41 -19.80
CA LEU A 230 -24.95 -1.04 -19.02
C LEU A 230 -23.65 -1.31 -19.77
N PRO A 231 -22.61 -0.50 -19.57
CA PRO A 231 -21.28 -0.77 -20.09
C PRO A 231 -20.71 -2.07 -19.48
N LEU A 232 -20.10 -2.89 -20.33
CA LEU A 232 -19.36 -4.09 -19.96
C LEU A 232 -17.86 -3.81 -19.99
N ALA A 233 -17.20 -3.99 -18.85
CA ALA A 233 -15.77 -4.28 -18.78
C ALA A 233 -15.59 -5.80 -18.86
N THR A 234 -14.59 -6.24 -19.61
CA THR A 234 -14.28 -7.67 -19.76
C THR A 234 -12.78 -7.87 -19.90
N GLU A 235 -12.29 -9.04 -19.56
CA GLU A 235 -10.88 -9.41 -19.69
C GLU A 235 -10.74 -10.74 -20.42
N LEU A 236 -9.55 -10.99 -20.97
CA LEU A 236 -9.25 -12.25 -21.66
C LEU A 236 -9.06 -13.38 -20.64
N GLY A 237 -9.91 -14.41 -20.71
CA GLY A 237 -9.66 -15.69 -20.07
C GLY A 237 -8.87 -16.65 -20.95
N ASN A 238 -8.53 -17.84 -20.43
CA ASN A 238 -7.80 -18.82 -21.24
C ASN A 238 -8.67 -19.42 -22.36
N HIS A 239 -9.99 -19.26 -22.31
CA HIS A 239 -10.89 -19.60 -23.42
C HIS A 239 -11.09 -18.45 -24.41
N ASP A 240 -10.75 -17.21 -24.06
CA ASP A 240 -10.87 -16.06 -24.98
C ASP A 240 -9.55 -15.75 -25.71
N CYS A 241 -8.46 -16.42 -25.34
CA CYS A 241 -7.10 -16.14 -25.79
C CYS A 241 -6.60 -17.02 -26.95
N GLY A 242 -5.38 -16.76 -27.44
CA GLY A 242 -4.76 -17.46 -28.57
C GLY A 242 -5.48 -17.15 -29.89
N TYR A 243 -5.96 -18.17 -30.61
CA TYR A 243 -6.77 -17.91 -31.82
C TYR A 243 -8.08 -17.18 -31.53
N ASN A 244 -8.60 -17.28 -30.30
CA ASN A 244 -9.80 -16.52 -29.90
C ASN A 244 -9.52 -15.04 -29.65
N THR A 245 -8.26 -14.60 -29.46
CA THR A 245 -7.95 -13.19 -29.14
C THR A 245 -8.48 -12.24 -30.23
N ALA A 246 -8.33 -12.63 -31.50
CA ALA A 246 -8.86 -11.84 -32.62
C ALA A 246 -10.40 -11.81 -32.64
N LEU A 247 -11.07 -12.90 -32.24
CA LEU A 247 -12.53 -12.97 -32.17
C LEU A 247 -13.07 -12.16 -30.99
N TYR A 248 -12.44 -12.27 -29.82
CA TYR A 248 -12.69 -11.43 -28.65
C TYR A 248 -12.61 -9.94 -29.03
N GLY A 249 -11.54 -9.58 -29.75
CA GLY A 249 -11.35 -8.27 -30.33
C GLY A 249 -12.43 -7.82 -31.32
N GLN A 250 -13.13 -8.73 -31.97
CA GLN A 250 -14.23 -8.40 -32.88
C GLN A 250 -15.52 -8.07 -32.12
N HIS A 251 -15.77 -8.74 -31.00
CA HIS A 251 -16.97 -8.51 -30.16
C HIS A 251 -16.82 -7.32 -29.20
N PHE A 252 -15.63 -7.08 -28.66
CA PHE A 252 -15.41 -6.08 -27.63
C PHE A 252 -14.54 -4.92 -28.08
N THR A 253 -14.74 -3.76 -27.46
CA THR A 253 -13.91 -2.57 -27.66
C THR A 253 -13.47 -2.05 -26.31
N LEU A 254 -12.19 -2.30 -25.99
CA LEU A 254 -11.59 -1.96 -24.70
C LEU A 254 -10.91 -0.59 -24.74
N PRO A 255 -11.02 0.23 -23.68
CA PRO A 255 -10.35 1.52 -23.60
C PRO A 255 -8.87 1.36 -23.24
N ASN A 256 -8.01 2.23 -23.75
CA ASN A 256 -6.60 2.35 -23.37
C ASN A 256 -5.82 1.02 -23.36
N ILE A 257 -6.09 0.12 -24.30
CA ILE A 257 -5.33 -1.11 -24.46
C ILE A 257 -3.88 -0.80 -24.84
N SER A 258 -2.96 -1.49 -24.20
CA SER A 258 -1.52 -1.36 -24.39
C SER A 258 -1.08 -2.11 -25.64
N GLU A 259 -0.51 -1.39 -26.61
CA GLU A 259 0.15 -1.98 -27.78
C GLU A 259 1.57 -2.49 -27.44
N LYS A 260 1.99 -2.43 -26.17
CA LYS A 260 3.37 -2.70 -25.73
C LYS A 260 3.47 -3.80 -24.67
N TYR A 261 2.45 -3.94 -23.83
CA TYR A 261 2.51 -4.76 -22.61
C TYR A 261 1.35 -5.73 -22.53
N GLY A 262 1.64 -6.95 -22.09
CA GLY A 262 0.61 -7.96 -21.87
C GLY A 262 0.08 -8.57 -23.17
N GLN A 263 0.71 -8.28 -24.30
CA GLN A 263 0.40 -8.95 -25.56
C GLN A 263 1.01 -10.35 -25.56
N VAL A 264 0.31 -11.32 -26.11
CA VAL A 264 0.87 -12.66 -26.20
C VAL A 264 1.67 -12.79 -27.48
N SER A 265 3.01 -12.82 -27.37
CA SER A 265 3.86 -13.07 -28.54
C SER A 265 3.57 -14.46 -29.13
N GLY A 266 3.59 -14.56 -30.46
CA GLY A 266 3.24 -15.80 -31.17
C GLY A 266 4.00 -17.05 -30.72
N ASP A 267 5.16 -16.88 -30.11
CA ASP A 267 6.04 -17.89 -29.55
C ASP A 267 5.43 -18.62 -28.33
N ALA A 268 4.61 -17.93 -27.52
CA ALA A 268 4.05 -18.45 -26.27
C ALA A 268 2.93 -19.48 -26.50
N TYR A 269 2.37 -19.51 -27.72
CA TYR A 269 1.31 -20.42 -28.13
C TYR A 269 1.76 -21.56 -29.07
N GLY A 270 3.04 -21.64 -29.43
CA GLY A 270 3.50 -22.57 -30.48
C GLY A 270 2.92 -22.21 -31.85
N ASP A 271 2.52 -23.20 -32.67
CA ASP A 271 1.86 -22.98 -33.97
C ASP A 271 0.54 -22.15 -33.88
N ASN A 272 0.08 -21.78 -32.66
CA ASN A 272 -1.08 -20.91 -32.42
C ASN A 272 -0.76 -19.42 -32.27
N ALA A 273 0.26 -18.93 -32.98
CA ALA A 273 0.59 -17.52 -33.04
C ALA A 273 -0.58 -16.67 -33.58
N VAL A 274 -0.89 -15.59 -32.85
CA VAL A 274 -1.86 -14.56 -33.21
C VAL A 274 -1.32 -13.76 -34.41
N ASP A 275 -2.18 -13.41 -35.38
CA ASP A 275 -1.80 -12.44 -36.41
C ASP A 275 -1.58 -11.06 -35.76
N SER A 276 -0.52 -10.37 -36.17
CA SER A 276 -0.06 -9.08 -35.62
C SER A 276 -1.05 -7.91 -35.77
N GLU A 277 -2.22 -8.16 -36.37
CA GLU A 277 -3.33 -7.22 -36.56
C GLU A 277 -4.50 -7.44 -35.57
N SER A 278 -4.34 -8.34 -34.59
CA SER A 278 -5.35 -8.65 -33.57
C SER A 278 -5.65 -7.46 -32.66
N THR A 279 -6.82 -6.84 -32.85
CA THR A 279 -7.41 -5.89 -31.90
C THR A 279 -7.79 -6.62 -30.61
N GLY A 280 -7.57 -6.05 -29.43
CA GLY A 280 -8.01 -6.66 -28.15
C GLY A 280 -6.97 -7.50 -27.41
N ASP A 281 -5.73 -7.58 -27.89
CA ASP A 281 -4.59 -8.18 -27.17
C ASP A 281 -3.80 -7.12 -26.40
N GLY A 282 -3.54 -7.36 -25.12
CA GLY A 282 -2.76 -6.48 -24.25
C GLY A 282 -3.43 -6.16 -22.92
N ASP A 283 -2.64 -5.60 -22.00
CA ASP A 283 -3.16 -5.01 -20.76
C ASP A 283 -3.93 -3.72 -21.07
N TYR A 284 -4.99 -3.39 -20.32
CA TYR A 284 -5.73 -2.14 -20.52
C TYR A 284 -6.19 -1.52 -19.20
N TYR A 285 -6.60 -0.26 -19.24
CA TYR A 285 -7.09 0.43 -18.05
C TYR A 285 -8.23 1.39 -18.34
N PHE A 286 -9.00 1.69 -17.31
CA PHE A 286 -9.97 2.78 -17.31
C PHE A 286 -10.07 3.39 -15.92
N THR A 287 -10.61 4.60 -15.85
CA THR A 287 -10.94 5.24 -14.58
C THR A 287 -12.46 5.36 -14.43
N TYR A 288 -12.94 5.22 -13.21
CA TYR A 288 -14.32 5.52 -12.87
C TYR A 288 -14.33 6.25 -11.53
N ASN A 289 -14.81 7.50 -11.52
CA ASN A 289 -14.71 8.41 -10.39
C ASN A 289 -13.26 8.48 -9.86
N ASN A 290 -13.01 8.08 -8.61
CA ASN A 290 -11.68 8.07 -7.98
C ASN A 290 -10.99 6.70 -8.01
N THR A 291 -11.40 5.79 -8.89
CA THR A 291 -10.83 4.44 -8.96
C THR A 291 -10.14 4.23 -10.30
N LEU A 292 -8.91 3.72 -10.24
CA LEU A 292 -8.19 3.19 -11.38
C LEU A 292 -8.38 1.68 -11.46
N TYR A 293 -8.90 1.21 -12.59
CA TYR A 293 -9.00 -0.21 -12.92
C TYR A 293 -7.93 -0.58 -13.94
N MET A 294 -7.07 -1.53 -13.59
CA MET A 294 -5.99 -2.05 -14.45
C MET A 294 -6.25 -3.53 -14.70
N VAL A 295 -6.44 -3.88 -15.97
CA VAL A 295 -6.89 -5.21 -16.38
C VAL A 295 -5.76 -5.88 -17.13
N LEU A 296 -5.25 -6.98 -16.60
CA LEU A 296 -4.05 -7.65 -17.11
C LEU A 296 -4.43 -8.87 -17.95
N ASN A 297 -3.84 -8.96 -19.13
CA ASN A 297 -3.92 -10.15 -19.96
C ASN A 297 -2.90 -11.20 -19.48
N THR A 298 -3.28 -12.00 -18.48
CA THR A 298 -2.40 -13.02 -17.88
C THR A 298 -2.27 -14.32 -18.70
N SER A 299 -2.78 -14.31 -19.94
CA SER A 299 -2.31 -15.25 -20.97
C SER A 299 -0.87 -14.92 -21.40
N CYS A 300 -0.46 -13.65 -21.29
CA CYS A 300 0.94 -13.28 -21.25
C CYS A 300 1.51 -13.58 -19.86
N LEU A 301 2.60 -14.34 -19.76
CA LEU A 301 3.24 -14.67 -18.48
C LEU A 301 4.39 -13.71 -18.13
N SER A 302 4.53 -12.61 -18.86
CA SER A 302 5.61 -11.64 -18.71
C SER A 302 5.36 -10.73 -17.50
N ILE A 303 5.85 -11.16 -16.33
CA ILE A 303 5.77 -10.38 -15.08
C ILE A 303 6.37 -8.97 -15.26
N ALA A 304 7.43 -8.85 -16.05
CA ALA A 304 8.09 -7.56 -16.30
C ALA A 304 7.23 -6.58 -17.10
N GLU A 305 6.44 -7.08 -18.07
CA GLU A 305 5.54 -6.23 -18.85
C GLU A 305 4.36 -5.75 -18.01
N HIS A 306 3.69 -6.66 -17.29
CA HIS A 306 2.60 -6.28 -16.39
C HIS A 306 3.06 -5.28 -15.33
N LYS A 307 4.26 -5.47 -14.79
CA LYS A 307 4.87 -4.50 -13.86
C LYS A 307 5.00 -3.12 -14.48
N ALA A 308 5.59 -3.05 -15.67
CA ALA A 308 5.83 -1.78 -16.36
C ALA A 308 4.50 -1.08 -16.70
N PHE A 309 3.49 -1.84 -17.14
CA PHE A 309 2.15 -1.34 -17.39
C PHE A 309 1.52 -0.74 -16.12
N LEU A 310 1.56 -1.47 -14.99
CA LEU A 310 1.01 -1.00 -13.72
C LEU A 310 1.72 0.25 -13.22
N GLU A 311 3.06 0.28 -13.25
CA GLU A 311 3.86 1.44 -12.83
C GLU A 311 3.56 2.68 -13.67
N GLU A 312 3.55 2.55 -15.00
CA GLU A 312 3.25 3.66 -15.91
C GLU A 312 1.80 4.16 -15.75
N THR A 313 0.84 3.24 -15.61
CA THR A 313 -0.58 3.59 -15.47
C THR A 313 -0.86 4.28 -14.13
N ILE A 314 -0.28 3.79 -13.03
CA ILE A 314 -0.38 4.43 -11.71
C ILE A 314 0.26 5.82 -11.74
N GLN A 315 1.44 5.95 -12.35
CA GLN A 315 2.13 7.24 -12.47
C GLN A 315 1.30 8.26 -13.28
N ALA A 316 0.60 7.81 -14.31
CA ALA A 316 -0.27 8.66 -15.14
C ALA A 316 -1.59 9.06 -14.43
N ASN A 317 -1.98 8.37 -13.36
CA ASN A 317 -3.23 8.57 -12.64
C ASN A 317 -2.98 8.76 -11.11
N PRO A 318 -2.23 9.81 -10.70
CA PRO A 318 -1.81 9.97 -9.29
C PRO A 318 -2.94 10.36 -8.33
N ASP A 319 -4.05 10.88 -8.85
CA ASP A 319 -5.14 11.46 -8.03
C ASP A 319 -6.24 10.45 -7.64
N VAL A 320 -6.07 9.17 -8.00
CA VAL A 320 -7.04 8.12 -7.64
C VAL A 320 -6.89 7.69 -6.19
N THR A 321 -8.03 7.37 -5.57
CA THR A 321 -8.06 6.82 -4.22
C THR A 321 -7.90 5.31 -4.25
N TRP A 322 -8.59 4.62 -5.15
CA TRP A 322 -8.62 3.16 -5.22
C TRP A 322 -7.86 2.67 -6.44
N LYS A 323 -7.07 1.60 -6.25
CA LYS A 323 -6.40 0.87 -7.34
C LYS A 323 -6.90 -0.56 -7.34
N VAL A 324 -7.61 -0.92 -8.40
CA VAL A 324 -8.14 -2.27 -8.61
C VAL A 324 -7.40 -2.90 -9.76
N VAL A 325 -6.92 -4.12 -9.53
CA VAL A 325 -6.36 -4.95 -10.61
C VAL A 325 -7.33 -6.09 -10.90
N SER A 326 -7.46 -6.45 -12.16
CA SER A 326 -8.26 -7.60 -12.58
C SER A 326 -7.44 -8.47 -13.51
N PHE A 327 -7.54 -9.79 -13.33
CA PHE A 327 -7.05 -10.77 -14.29
C PHE A 327 -7.65 -12.14 -14.03
N HIS A 328 -7.84 -12.88 -15.12
CA HIS A 328 -8.67 -14.08 -15.11
C HIS A 328 -8.16 -15.16 -14.15
N LYS A 329 -6.87 -15.50 -14.23
CA LYS A 329 -6.30 -16.66 -13.51
C LYS A 329 -6.23 -16.44 -12.00
N SER A 330 -6.99 -17.23 -11.24
CA SER A 330 -7.04 -17.27 -9.77
C SER A 330 -5.68 -17.65 -9.14
N ILE A 331 -4.86 -16.65 -8.83
CA ILE A 331 -3.52 -16.90 -8.27
C ILE A 331 -3.58 -17.43 -6.85
N TYR A 332 -4.60 -17.14 -6.04
CA TYR A 332 -4.80 -17.76 -4.72
C TYR A 332 -5.91 -18.82 -4.75
N SER A 333 -5.87 -19.67 -5.77
CA SER A 333 -6.79 -20.78 -6.01
C SER A 333 -6.91 -21.75 -4.84
N VAL A 334 -8.13 -22.17 -4.54
CA VAL A 334 -8.44 -23.28 -3.61
C VAL A 334 -8.89 -24.55 -4.33
N ALA A 335 -8.82 -24.55 -5.66
CA ALA A 335 -9.30 -25.61 -6.55
C ALA A 335 -8.12 -26.31 -7.25
N SER A 336 -8.40 -27.03 -8.33
CA SER A 336 -7.43 -27.86 -9.06
C SER A 336 -6.25 -27.07 -9.64
N HIS A 337 -6.41 -25.77 -9.91
CA HIS A 337 -5.38 -24.95 -10.55
C HIS A 337 -4.27 -24.48 -9.59
N VAL A 338 -4.41 -24.70 -8.28
CA VAL A 338 -3.51 -24.16 -7.25
C VAL A 338 -2.02 -24.49 -7.44
N THR A 339 -1.70 -25.63 -8.07
CA THR A 339 -0.33 -26.08 -8.35
C THR A 339 0.11 -25.92 -9.81
N GLU A 340 -0.74 -25.37 -10.69
CA GLU A 340 -0.38 -25.19 -12.09
C GLU A 340 0.77 -24.20 -12.24
N SER A 341 1.66 -24.47 -13.20
CA SER A 341 2.95 -23.76 -13.29
C SER A 341 2.78 -22.27 -13.58
N ASP A 342 1.78 -21.89 -14.37
CA ASP A 342 1.46 -20.51 -14.68
C ASP A 342 0.82 -19.80 -13.47
N ILE A 343 -0.10 -20.45 -12.75
CA ILE A 343 -0.66 -19.95 -11.48
C ILE A 343 0.44 -19.67 -10.47
N VAL A 344 1.38 -20.61 -10.28
CA VAL A 344 2.53 -20.43 -9.37
C VAL A 344 3.45 -19.32 -9.87
N THR A 345 3.68 -19.20 -11.18
CA THR A 345 4.50 -18.14 -11.77
C THR A 345 3.89 -16.76 -11.53
N LEU A 346 2.60 -16.61 -11.82
CA LEU A 346 1.84 -15.37 -11.62
C LEU A 346 1.72 -15.02 -10.13
N ARG A 347 1.45 -15.99 -9.24
CA ARG A 347 1.41 -15.78 -7.79
C ARG A 347 2.74 -15.24 -7.27
N ASN A 348 3.84 -15.91 -7.60
CA ASN A 348 5.18 -15.53 -7.11
C ASN A 348 5.67 -14.21 -7.74
N GLY A 349 5.28 -13.94 -8.98
CA GLY A 349 5.72 -12.75 -9.72
C GLY A 349 4.89 -11.50 -9.40
N LEU A 350 3.57 -11.60 -9.41
CA LEU A 350 2.67 -10.45 -9.29
C LEU A 350 2.40 -10.06 -7.84
N SER A 351 2.17 -10.99 -6.91
CA SER A 351 1.77 -10.63 -5.53
C SER A 351 2.73 -9.63 -4.84
N PRO A 352 4.07 -9.81 -4.90
CA PRO A 352 5.01 -8.81 -4.38
C PRO A 352 4.88 -7.43 -5.03
N ILE A 353 4.66 -7.41 -6.35
CA ILE A 353 4.54 -6.18 -7.13
C ILE A 353 3.24 -5.45 -6.79
N LEU A 354 2.12 -6.18 -6.73
CA LEU A 354 0.81 -5.61 -6.41
C LEU A 354 0.79 -5.02 -4.99
N SER A 355 1.39 -5.72 -4.02
CA SER A 355 1.58 -5.20 -2.66
C SER A 355 2.44 -3.93 -2.65
N GLN A 356 3.59 -3.94 -3.34
CA GLN A 356 4.49 -2.78 -3.39
C GLN A 356 3.86 -1.56 -4.06
N LEU A 357 3.02 -1.76 -5.07
CA LEU A 357 2.33 -0.67 -5.79
C LEU A 357 1.10 -0.15 -5.04
N GLY A 358 0.78 -0.73 -3.88
CA GLY A 358 -0.38 -0.37 -3.06
C GLY A 358 -1.69 -0.61 -3.79
N ILE A 359 -1.81 -1.77 -4.46
CA ILE A 359 -3.07 -2.24 -5.03
C ILE A 359 -4.00 -2.64 -3.89
N ASP A 360 -5.26 -2.23 -3.93
CA ASP A 360 -6.20 -2.48 -2.85
C ASP A 360 -6.86 -3.86 -3.01
N ILE A 361 -7.35 -4.15 -4.21
CA ILE A 361 -8.17 -5.32 -4.51
C ILE A 361 -7.78 -5.92 -5.87
N VAL A 362 -7.78 -7.25 -5.92
CA VAL A 362 -7.65 -8.05 -7.13
C VAL A 362 -8.90 -8.90 -7.33
N LEU A 363 -9.50 -8.80 -8.52
CA LEU A 363 -10.69 -9.56 -8.93
C LEU A 363 -10.32 -10.59 -10.02
N GLN A 364 -10.82 -11.83 -9.89
CA GLN A 364 -10.39 -12.97 -10.69
C GLN A 364 -11.54 -13.95 -10.97
N GLY A 365 -11.35 -14.88 -11.92
CA GLY A 365 -12.26 -15.98 -12.27
C GLY A 365 -11.51 -17.31 -12.33
N HIS A 366 -11.63 -18.04 -13.45
CA HIS A 366 -10.88 -19.25 -13.85
C HIS A 366 -11.21 -20.54 -13.07
N ASP A 367 -11.50 -20.40 -11.79
CA ASP A 367 -11.49 -21.50 -10.84
C ASP A 367 -12.90 -22.06 -10.57
N HIS A 368 -13.95 -21.42 -11.07
CA HIS A 368 -15.33 -21.86 -10.90
C HIS A 368 -15.65 -22.25 -9.45
N VAL A 369 -15.09 -21.49 -8.50
CA VAL A 369 -15.29 -21.61 -7.06
C VAL A 369 -15.14 -20.22 -6.45
N TYR A 370 -15.94 -19.89 -5.44
CA TYR A 370 -15.73 -18.65 -4.73
C TYR A 370 -14.60 -18.82 -3.71
N ALA A 371 -13.61 -17.93 -3.76
CA ALA A 371 -12.55 -17.85 -2.76
C ALA A 371 -12.18 -16.40 -2.47
N ARG A 372 -11.95 -16.09 -1.19
CA ARG A 372 -11.39 -14.84 -0.73
C ARG A 372 -10.16 -15.12 0.12
N SER A 373 -9.04 -14.47 -0.19
CA SER A 373 -7.84 -14.56 0.63
C SER A 373 -7.97 -13.73 1.92
N TYR A 374 -7.09 -13.93 2.89
CA TYR A 374 -6.75 -12.85 3.83
C TYR A 374 -6.08 -11.70 3.07
N ILE A 375 -5.83 -10.57 3.72
CA ILE A 375 -4.97 -9.54 3.14
C ILE A 375 -3.58 -10.14 2.95
N MET A 376 -3.08 -10.10 1.71
CA MET A 376 -1.78 -10.63 1.35
C MET A 376 -0.78 -9.49 1.23
N GLY A 377 0.30 -9.53 2.01
CA GLY A 377 1.26 -8.43 2.11
C GLY A 377 2.57 -8.84 2.77
N GLY A 378 3.09 -7.98 3.65
CA GLY A 378 4.39 -8.13 4.30
C GLY A 378 5.57 -7.95 3.34
N GLU A 379 6.80 -8.16 3.81
CA GLU A 379 8.02 -7.95 3.00
C GLU A 379 8.05 -8.77 1.70
N SER A 380 7.35 -9.92 1.68
CA SER A 380 7.24 -10.77 0.50
C SER A 380 6.07 -10.42 -0.42
N GLY A 381 5.10 -9.62 0.04
CA GLY A 381 3.80 -9.43 -0.61
C GLY A 381 2.95 -10.70 -0.75
N MET A 382 3.36 -11.79 -0.09
CA MET A 382 2.70 -13.10 -0.13
C MET A 382 2.36 -13.63 1.25
N THR A 383 2.60 -12.85 2.31
CA THR A 383 2.28 -13.24 3.68
C THR A 383 0.83 -12.89 3.98
N ALA A 384 0.06 -13.88 4.44
CA ALA A 384 -1.33 -13.66 4.85
C ALA A 384 -1.38 -12.96 6.22
N ASP A 385 -2.04 -11.81 6.30
CA ASP A 385 -2.41 -11.18 7.57
C ASP A 385 -3.68 -11.85 8.13
N VAL A 386 -3.47 -12.93 8.88
CA VAL A 386 -4.55 -13.77 9.41
C VAL A 386 -5.22 -13.09 10.61
N GLN A 387 -6.18 -12.20 10.31
CA GLN A 387 -7.04 -11.56 11.30
C GLN A 387 -8.44 -12.20 11.35
N LYS A 388 -8.94 -12.46 12.56
CA LYS A 388 -10.19 -13.18 12.80
C LYS A 388 -11.03 -12.53 13.89
N ASN A 389 -12.35 -12.69 13.79
CA ASN A 389 -13.29 -12.40 14.85
C ASN A 389 -13.11 -13.36 16.03
N ALA A 390 -13.71 -13.03 17.18
CA ALA A 390 -13.67 -13.87 18.38
C ALA A 390 -14.28 -15.27 18.19
N ASP A 391 -15.16 -15.45 17.20
CA ASP A 391 -15.75 -16.74 16.82
C ASP A 391 -14.88 -17.55 15.83
N GLY A 392 -13.74 -17.02 15.41
CA GLY A 392 -12.81 -17.66 14.49
C GLY A 392 -13.10 -17.41 13.00
N SER A 393 -14.17 -16.70 12.66
CA SER A 393 -14.44 -16.27 11.28
C SER A 393 -13.45 -15.20 10.82
N ALA A 394 -13.15 -15.15 9.52
CA ALA A 394 -12.34 -14.09 8.95
C ALA A 394 -13.05 -12.73 9.07
N LEU A 395 -12.29 -11.64 9.17
CA LEU A 395 -12.86 -10.30 9.14
C LEU A 395 -13.60 -10.04 7.82
N THR A 396 -14.69 -9.29 7.93
CA THR A 396 -15.50 -8.79 6.81
C THR A 396 -15.30 -7.28 6.59
N GLU A 397 -14.49 -6.64 7.44
CA GLU A 397 -14.10 -5.25 7.35
C GLU A 397 -12.66 -5.10 7.81
N VAL A 398 -11.83 -4.42 7.03
CA VAL A 398 -10.44 -4.09 7.35
C VAL A 398 -10.20 -2.60 7.08
N THR A 399 -9.39 -1.95 7.90
CA THR A 399 -9.08 -0.51 7.77
C THR A 399 -7.59 -0.33 7.51
N ASN A 400 -7.25 0.45 6.48
CA ASN A 400 -5.88 0.73 6.05
C ASN A 400 -4.98 -0.53 6.01
N PRO A 401 -5.42 -1.63 5.35
CA PRO A 401 -4.62 -2.84 5.32
C PRO A 401 -3.27 -2.61 4.63
N ASP A 402 -2.21 -3.20 5.17
CA ASP A 402 -0.88 -3.25 4.55
C ASP A 402 -0.77 -4.49 3.66
N GLY A 403 -1.44 -4.44 2.51
CA GLY A 403 -1.47 -5.54 1.54
C GLY A 403 -2.70 -5.49 0.64
N VAL A 404 -2.91 -6.57 -0.10
CA VAL A 404 -3.90 -6.68 -1.18
C VAL A 404 -4.96 -7.72 -0.85
N GLN A 405 -6.22 -7.42 -1.13
CA GLN A 405 -7.32 -8.39 -1.06
C GLN A 405 -7.51 -9.11 -2.40
N TYR A 406 -7.46 -10.44 -2.43
CA TYR A 406 -7.77 -11.24 -3.63
C TYR A 406 -9.14 -11.89 -3.51
N ILE A 407 -9.93 -11.83 -4.58
CA ILE A 407 -11.26 -12.44 -4.66
C ILE A 407 -11.42 -13.16 -6.00
N THR A 408 -11.63 -14.47 -5.92
CA THR A 408 -11.95 -15.34 -7.05
C THR A 408 -13.47 -15.51 -7.11
N MET A 409 -14.04 -15.15 -8.25
CA MET A 409 -15.46 -15.28 -8.54
C MET A 409 -15.79 -16.71 -8.97
N ASN A 410 -16.96 -17.20 -8.56
CA ASN A 410 -17.50 -18.47 -9.02
C ASN A 410 -18.19 -18.29 -10.38
N SER A 411 -18.57 -19.40 -11.04
CA SER A 411 -19.31 -19.36 -12.30
C SER A 411 -20.61 -18.57 -12.18
N ALA A 412 -20.84 -17.68 -13.14
CA ALA A 412 -22.00 -16.81 -13.23
C ALA A 412 -23.14 -17.44 -14.04
N SER A 413 -22.84 -18.34 -14.98
CA SER A 413 -23.87 -19.07 -15.74
C SER A 413 -24.30 -20.36 -15.05
N GLY A 414 -23.43 -20.95 -14.22
CA GLY A 414 -23.62 -22.30 -13.71
C GLY A 414 -23.20 -23.41 -14.68
N SER A 415 -22.48 -23.06 -15.74
CA SER A 415 -22.03 -24.01 -16.76
C SER A 415 -21.05 -25.05 -16.20
N LYS A 416 -20.26 -24.68 -15.18
CA LYS A 416 -19.24 -25.55 -14.56
C LYS A 416 -18.89 -25.11 -13.13
N PHE A 417 -18.50 -26.07 -12.29
CA PHE A 417 -18.07 -25.87 -10.90
C PHE A 417 -16.89 -26.77 -10.53
N TYR A 418 -15.87 -26.24 -9.86
CA TYR A 418 -14.75 -27.05 -9.35
C TYR A 418 -14.91 -27.44 -7.89
N LYS A 419 -14.37 -28.62 -7.54
CA LYS A 419 -14.26 -29.08 -6.16
C LYS A 419 -13.10 -28.33 -5.47
N ILE A 420 -13.35 -27.84 -4.27
CA ILE A 420 -12.29 -27.36 -3.37
C ILE A 420 -11.38 -28.54 -3.02
N THR A 421 -10.07 -28.32 -3.05
CA THR A 421 -9.10 -29.37 -2.70
C THR A 421 -9.19 -29.74 -1.21
N GLU A 422 -8.62 -30.89 -0.83
CA GLU A 422 -8.57 -31.28 0.59
C GLU A 422 -7.44 -30.56 1.36
N GLU A 423 -6.60 -29.80 0.65
CA GLU A 423 -5.51 -29.03 1.24
C GLU A 423 -6.05 -27.74 1.87
N ALA A 424 -5.62 -27.48 3.10
CA ALA A 424 -5.92 -26.22 3.78
C ALA A 424 -4.81 -25.22 3.48
N PHE A 425 -5.16 -24.12 2.81
CA PHE A 425 -4.22 -23.06 2.49
C PHE A 425 -4.25 -21.94 3.53
N GLU A 426 -3.07 -21.51 3.98
CA GLU A 426 -2.93 -20.46 5.01
C GLU A 426 -3.45 -19.09 4.56
N TYR A 427 -3.49 -18.84 3.25
CA TYR A 427 -3.99 -17.59 2.68
C TYR A 427 -5.52 -17.53 2.58
N THR A 428 -6.25 -18.63 2.75
CA THR A 428 -7.70 -18.66 2.51
C THR A 428 -8.49 -18.13 3.70
N ALA A 429 -9.20 -17.01 3.51
CA ALA A 429 -10.12 -16.45 4.50
C ALA A 429 -11.51 -17.07 4.41
N VAL A 430 -12.07 -17.14 3.19
CA VAL A 430 -13.38 -17.72 2.90
C VAL A 430 -13.30 -18.51 1.60
N GLN A 431 -13.98 -19.66 1.54
CA GLN A 431 -14.16 -20.45 0.33
C GLN A 431 -15.57 -21.03 0.30
N ASN A 432 -16.20 -21.07 -0.87
CA ASN A 432 -17.55 -21.61 -1.03
C ASN A 432 -17.68 -22.35 -2.37
N GLN A 433 -18.13 -23.59 -2.30
CA GLN A 433 -18.61 -24.33 -3.47
C GLN A 433 -19.88 -25.11 -3.12
N GLU A 434 -21.02 -24.51 -3.39
CA GLU A 434 -22.33 -25.13 -3.25
C GLU A 434 -22.92 -25.60 -4.59
N LYS A 435 -22.16 -25.44 -5.70
CA LYS A 435 -22.62 -25.64 -7.08
C LYS A 435 -23.83 -24.77 -7.43
N VAL A 436 -23.81 -23.55 -6.91
CA VAL A 436 -24.81 -22.50 -7.16
C VAL A 436 -24.09 -21.34 -7.82
N PRO A 437 -24.58 -20.80 -8.95
CA PRO A 437 -23.93 -19.67 -9.60
C PRO A 437 -23.95 -18.43 -8.70
N ASN A 438 -22.94 -17.57 -8.84
CA ASN A 438 -22.80 -16.38 -8.01
C ASN A 438 -22.66 -15.11 -8.85
N TYR A 439 -22.96 -13.99 -8.23
CA TYR A 439 -22.61 -12.65 -8.71
C TYR A 439 -22.16 -11.79 -7.53
N SER A 440 -21.39 -10.75 -7.80
CA SER A 440 -20.94 -9.82 -6.77
C SER A 440 -21.43 -8.41 -7.05
N VAL A 441 -21.81 -7.71 -5.99
CA VAL A 441 -22.09 -6.28 -6.01
C VAL A 441 -20.94 -5.56 -5.32
N ALA A 442 -20.24 -4.71 -6.07
CA ALA A 442 -19.17 -3.89 -5.55
C ALA A 442 -19.64 -2.45 -5.38
N ASN A 443 -19.56 -1.91 -4.16
CA ASN A 443 -19.90 -0.53 -3.83
C ASN A 443 -18.64 0.23 -3.47
N VAL A 444 -18.39 1.33 -4.16
CA VAL A 444 -17.19 2.14 -4.00
C VAL A 444 -17.59 3.54 -3.56
N THR A 445 -16.91 4.03 -2.54
CA THR A 445 -17.04 5.37 -1.98
C THR A 445 -15.65 5.98 -1.84
N LYS A 446 -15.57 7.24 -1.38
CA LYS A 446 -14.27 7.88 -1.11
C LYS A 446 -13.41 7.14 -0.08
N ASP A 447 -14.03 6.42 0.86
CA ASP A 447 -13.37 5.89 2.07
C ASP A 447 -13.66 4.40 2.31
N ALA A 448 -14.51 3.77 1.50
CA ALA A 448 -14.77 2.34 1.55
C ALA A 448 -14.94 1.71 0.15
N PHE A 449 -14.39 0.51 0.00
CA PHE A 449 -14.63 -0.39 -1.13
C PHE A 449 -15.19 -1.71 -0.58
N THR A 450 -16.45 -2.00 -0.90
CA THR A 450 -17.14 -3.20 -0.42
C THR A 450 -17.45 -4.12 -1.59
N VAL A 451 -17.11 -5.40 -1.47
CA VAL A 451 -17.56 -6.47 -2.39
C VAL A 451 -18.43 -7.43 -1.60
N THR A 452 -19.67 -7.64 -2.04
CA THR A 452 -20.57 -8.64 -1.48
C THR A 452 -20.98 -9.62 -2.56
N THR A 453 -20.74 -10.91 -2.31
CA THR A 453 -21.07 -12.01 -3.22
C THR A 453 -22.39 -12.64 -2.83
N TYR A 454 -23.25 -12.90 -3.81
CA TYR A 454 -24.59 -13.45 -3.64
C TYR A 454 -24.78 -14.70 -4.50
N ARG A 455 -25.66 -15.58 -4.04
CA ARG A 455 -26.19 -16.68 -4.87
C ARG A 455 -27.21 -16.14 -5.86
N SER A 456 -27.15 -16.58 -7.12
CA SER A 456 -28.14 -16.20 -8.14
C SER A 456 -29.45 -17.00 -8.08
N THR A 457 -29.64 -17.84 -7.07
CA THR A 457 -30.88 -18.59 -6.84
C THR A 457 -31.85 -17.87 -5.91
N ASP A 458 -31.35 -17.14 -4.90
CA ASP A 458 -32.17 -16.55 -3.84
C ASP A 458 -31.61 -15.24 -3.25
N ASP A 459 -30.54 -14.69 -3.83
CA ASP A 459 -29.85 -13.48 -3.38
C ASP A 459 -29.34 -13.51 -1.93
N SER A 460 -29.16 -14.71 -1.36
CA SER A 460 -28.51 -14.89 -0.07
C SER A 460 -27.01 -14.64 -0.19
N VAL A 461 -26.43 -14.05 0.86
CA VAL A 461 -25.01 -13.70 0.90
C VAL A 461 -24.16 -14.97 0.99
N VAL A 462 -23.15 -15.05 0.14
CA VAL A 462 -22.05 -16.02 0.25
C VAL A 462 -20.98 -15.45 1.18
N ASP A 463 -20.56 -14.21 0.93
CA ASP A 463 -19.50 -13.54 1.68
C ASP A 463 -19.53 -12.02 1.42
N THR A 464 -18.85 -11.26 2.29
CA THR A 464 -18.64 -9.82 2.10
C THR A 464 -17.30 -9.39 2.67
N ILE A 465 -16.67 -8.44 2.00
CA ILE A 465 -15.48 -7.75 2.49
C ILE A 465 -15.59 -6.25 2.22
N THR A 466 -15.20 -5.44 3.20
CA THR A 466 -15.05 -3.99 3.06
C THR A 466 -13.62 -3.59 3.40
N ILE A 467 -12.94 -2.94 2.47
CA ILE A 467 -11.69 -2.22 2.76
C ILE A 467 -12.06 -0.77 3.03
N LYS A 468 -11.61 -0.24 4.17
CA LYS A 468 -11.74 1.18 4.51
C LYS A 468 -10.40 1.88 4.36
N LYS A 469 -10.41 3.05 3.72
CA LYS A 469 -9.33 4.02 3.79
C LYS A 469 -9.75 5.10 4.78
N SER A 470 -8.99 5.23 5.84
CA SER A 470 -9.22 6.25 6.85
C SER A 470 -7.94 7.02 7.10
N LYS A 471 -8.08 8.26 7.58
CA LYS A 471 -6.94 9.15 7.73
C LYS A 471 -6.00 8.61 8.80
N ASN A 472 -4.75 8.35 8.41
CA ASN A 472 -3.65 8.05 9.32
C ASN A 472 -2.58 9.13 9.21
N GLY A 473 -1.95 9.46 10.33
CA GLY A 473 -0.88 10.44 10.39
C GLY A 473 -1.34 11.88 10.58
N TRP A 474 -0.48 12.83 10.21
CA TRP A 474 -0.69 14.26 10.45
C TRP A 474 -1.75 14.89 9.54
N GLU A 475 -2.59 15.75 10.12
CA GLU A 475 -3.47 16.67 9.41
C GLU A 475 -3.33 18.07 9.99
N THR A 476 -3.10 19.06 9.13
CA THR A 476 -3.22 20.46 9.52
C THR A 476 -4.67 20.94 9.33
N VAL A 477 -5.36 21.25 10.42
CA VAL A 477 -6.69 21.89 10.42
C VAL A 477 -6.57 23.23 11.12
N ASP A 478 -6.95 24.31 10.42
CA ASP A 478 -6.88 25.69 10.95
C ASP A 478 -5.50 26.07 11.51
N GLY A 479 -4.43 25.62 10.85
CA GLY A 479 -3.04 25.91 11.24
C GLY A 479 -2.53 25.13 12.45
N LYS A 480 -3.26 24.11 12.91
CA LYS A 480 -2.82 23.18 13.96
C LYS A 480 -2.71 21.78 13.41
N ASP A 481 -1.68 21.06 13.84
CA ASP A 481 -1.48 19.68 13.44
C ASP A 481 -2.13 18.71 14.42
N TYR A 482 -2.84 17.73 13.88
CA TYR A 482 -3.48 16.64 14.62
C TYR A 482 -3.02 15.31 14.05
N TRP A 483 -2.87 14.30 14.90
CA TRP A 483 -2.58 12.95 14.45
C TRP A 483 -3.86 12.13 14.45
N TYR A 484 -4.08 11.38 13.38
CA TYR A 484 -5.19 10.45 13.26
C TYR A 484 -4.67 9.02 13.23
N GLU A 485 -5.38 8.14 13.92
CA GLU A 485 -5.25 6.68 13.80
C GLU A 485 -6.64 6.16 13.45
N ASP A 486 -6.72 5.49 12.33
CA ASP A 486 -7.91 4.97 11.66
C ASP A 486 -9.05 5.99 11.53
N GLY A 487 -8.69 7.22 11.14
CA GLY A 487 -9.62 8.34 11.03
C GLY A 487 -10.09 8.91 12.38
N VAL A 488 -9.61 8.37 13.50
CA VAL A 488 -9.88 8.88 14.84
C VAL A 488 -8.78 9.84 15.27
N LYS A 489 -9.18 11.07 15.59
CA LYS A 489 -8.28 12.10 16.13
C LYS A 489 -7.76 11.68 17.50
N GLN A 490 -6.45 11.55 17.61
CA GLN A 490 -5.78 11.08 18.82
C GLN A 490 -5.51 12.21 19.82
N GLY A 491 -5.26 11.83 21.08
CA GLY A 491 -4.91 12.77 22.15
C GLY A 491 -6.04 13.68 22.62
N THR A 492 -7.30 13.32 22.34
CA THR A 492 -8.49 14.09 22.74
C THR A 492 -9.00 13.75 24.14
N GLU A 493 -8.48 12.69 24.76
CA GLU A 493 -8.90 12.19 26.07
C GLU A 493 -7.77 12.30 27.11
N GLY A 494 -8.15 12.23 28.39
CA GLY A 494 -7.20 12.29 29.51
C GLY A 494 -6.37 13.58 29.48
N ARG A 495 -5.04 13.44 29.59
CA ARG A 495 -4.08 14.55 29.50
C ARG A 495 -3.50 14.74 28.09
N GLY A 496 -3.88 13.87 27.16
CA GLY A 496 -3.25 13.75 25.86
C GLY A 496 -2.71 12.36 25.59
N LYS A 497 -2.01 12.21 24.45
CA LYS A 497 -1.42 10.95 24.00
C LYS A 497 -0.02 11.20 23.43
N GLU A 498 0.92 10.35 23.80
CA GLU A 498 2.22 10.26 23.12
C GLU A 498 2.09 9.38 21.89
N ILE A 499 2.60 9.84 20.76
CA ILE A 499 2.63 9.09 19.50
C ILE A 499 4.05 9.08 18.93
N TYR A 500 4.39 8.02 18.20
CA TYR A 500 5.61 7.93 17.43
C TYR A 500 5.26 8.02 15.95
N ASP A 501 5.94 8.92 15.25
CA ASP A 501 5.81 9.09 13.81
C ASP A 501 7.03 8.46 13.12
N PRO A 502 6.84 7.32 12.42
CA PRO A 502 7.94 6.60 11.77
C PRO A 502 8.53 7.37 10.59
N GLU A 503 7.80 8.31 9.97
CA GLU A 503 8.32 9.09 8.84
C GLU A 503 9.38 10.11 9.30
N SER A 504 9.15 10.70 10.47
CA SER A 504 10.05 11.73 11.03
C SER A 504 11.00 11.20 12.11
N ASP A 505 10.93 9.89 12.41
CA ASP A 505 11.66 9.19 13.46
C ASP A 505 11.65 9.95 14.79
N ALA A 506 10.46 10.38 15.21
CA ALA A 506 10.31 11.25 16.37
C ALA A 506 9.03 10.95 17.17
N TRP A 507 9.13 11.21 18.47
CA TRP A 507 8.00 11.16 19.39
C TRP A 507 7.35 12.54 19.51
N TYR A 508 6.03 12.57 19.59
CA TYR A 508 5.21 13.77 19.70
C TYR A 508 4.18 13.61 20.82
N TRP A 509 3.70 14.74 21.33
CA TRP A 509 2.57 14.77 22.25
C TRP A 509 1.37 15.45 21.62
N LEU A 510 0.21 14.83 21.76
CA LEU A 510 -1.08 15.36 21.37
C LEU A 510 -1.80 15.82 22.63
N ASP A 511 -2.07 17.11 22.73
CA ASP A 511 -2.53 17.75 23.95
C ASP A 511 -4.06 17.81 24.04
N SER A 512 -4.65 17.12 25.01
CA SER A 512 -6.11 17.06 25.17
C SER A 512 -6.71 18.40 25.55
N ASP A 513 -5.99 19.26 26.29
CA ASP A 513 -6.41 20.62 26.60
C ASP A 513 -6.50 21.48 25.32
N ALA A 514 -5.77 21.08 24.27
CA ALA A 514 -5.81 21.67 22.94
C ALA A 514 -6.59 20.82 21.93
N ASN A 515 -7.47 19.93 22.41
CA ASN A 515 -8.31 19.04 21.60
C ASN A 515 -7.49 18.10 20.68
N GLY A 516 -6.39 17.54 21.21
CA GLY A 516 -5.50 16.63 20.50
C GLY A 516 -4.49 17.30 19.57
N ALA A 517 -4.31 18.62 19.65
CA ALA A 517 -3.32 19.32 18.83
C ALA A 517 -1.88 18.97 19.26
N LYS A 518 -0.97 18.90 18.29
CA LYS A 518 0.46 18.69 18.51
C LYS A 518 1.03 19.74 19.47
N ALA A 519 1.62 19.29 20.58
CA ALA A 519 2.32 20.16 21.52
C ALA A 519 3.67 20.60 20.93
N VAL A 520 3.97 21.89 21.07
CA VAL A 520 5.23 22.49 20.64
C VAL A 520 5.82 23.33 21.77
N SER A 521 7.14 23.32 21.90
CA SER A 521 7.89 24.09 22.91
C SER A 521 7.36 23.91 24.34
N LYS A 522 6.99 22.67 24.69
CA LYS A 522 6.24 22.35 25.91
C LYS A 522 6.88 21.21 26.69
N ASP A 523 6.91 21.34 28.01
CA ASP A 523 7.22 20.26 28.94
C ASP A 523 5.93 19.51 29.30
N VAL A 524 5.97 18.18 29.27
CA VAL A 524 4.81 17.31 29.50
C VAL A 524 5.16 16.28 30.56
N TYR A 525 4.27 16.11 31.54
CA TYR A 525 4.36 15.00 32.49
C TYR A 525 3.56 13.81 31.98
N GLN A 526 4.22 12.67 31.82
CA GLN A 526 3.65 11.41 31.38
C GLN A 526 3.54 10.46 32.58
N GLU A 527 2.35 9.90 32.80
CA GLU A 527 2.06 9.04 33.96
C GLU A 527 2.46 7.56 33.76
N SER A 528 2.86 7.16 32.54
CA SER A 528 3.36 5.82 32.24
C SER A 528 4.72 5.55 32.90
N ASP A 529 4.98 4.28 33.25
CA ASP A 529 6.28 3.75 33.71
C ASP A 529 6.94 4.52 34.87
N GLY A 530 6.15 4.88 35.89
CA GLY A 530 6.67 5.52 37.11
C GLY A 530 6.71 7.04 37.07
N GLY A 531 6.22 7.65 35.98
CA GLY A 531 5.98 9.09 35.90
C GLY A 531 7.23 9.88 35.50
N LYS A 532 7.29 10.36 34.25
CA LYS A 532 8.44 11.12 33.72
C LYS A 532 8.02 12.48 33.16
N TRP A 533 8.92 13.45 33.23
CA TRP A 533 8.78 14.70 32.47
C TRP A 533 9.57 14.59 31.17
N VAL A 534 8.99 14.99 30.06
CA VAL A 534 9.65 15.08 28.75
C VAL A 534 9.45 16.49 28.17
N ARG A 535 10.22 16.85 27.14
CA ARG A 535 10.09 18.13 26.46
C ARG A 535 9.97 17.95 24.95
N TYR A 536 9.09 18.75 24.34
CA TYR A 536 8.93 18.83 22.89
C TYR A 536 9.44 20.18 22.37
N ASP A 537 10.15 20.16 21.25
CA ASP A 537 10.76 21.34 20.63
C ASP A 537 9.74 22.21 19.85
N GLU A 538 10.22 23.23 19.14
CA GLU A 538 9.38 24.13 18.33
C GLU A 538 8.63 23.44 17.19
N ASN A 539 9.10 22.27 16.74
CA ASN A 539 8.46 21.45 15.73
C ASN A 539 7.57 20.35 16.36
N GLY A 540 7.60 20.23 17.69
CA GLY A 540 6.87 19.24 18.46
C GLY A 540 7.61 17.91 18.63
N LYS A 541 8.89 17.82 18.23
CA LYS A 541 9.69 16.61 18.40
C LYS A 541 10.20 16.49 19.82
N MET A 542 10.14 15.29 20.39
CA MET A 542 10.68 15.03 21.73
C MET A 542 12.19 15.24 21.75
N ILE A 543 12.66 16.05 22.69
CA ILE A 543 14.07 16.35 22.90
C ILE A 543 14.74 15.18 23.62
N LYS A 544 15.96 14.84 23.17
CA LYS A 544 16.85 13.83 23.77
C LYS A 544 18.24 14.42 23.96
N GLY A 545 18.90 14.06 25.05
CA GLY A 545 20.22 14.57 25.43
C GLY A 545 20.19 15.97 26.06
N TRP A 546 21.32 16.67 25.97
CA TRP A 546 21.50 18.01 26.53
C TRP A 546 20.68 19.06 25.77
N ASN A 547 19.98 19.92 26.52
CA ASN A 547 19.23 21.04 25.95
C ASN A 547 19.39 22.30 26.81
N THR A 548 19.89 23.38 26.22
CA THR A 548 20.02 24.67 26.89
C THR A 548 19.05 25.67 26.27
N ASN A 549 18.30 26.37 27.12
CA ASN A 549 17.43 27.47 26.74
C ASN A 549 17.58 28.64 27.71
N GLU A 550 16.76 29.68 27.55
CA GLU A 550 16.80 30.91 28.37
C GLU A 550 16.63 30.66 29.89
N LYS A 551 16.00 29.54 30.28
CA LYS A 551 15.80 29.17 31.68
C LYS A 551 16.98 28.42 32.28
N GLY A 552 17.81 27.77 31.45
CA GLY A 552 18.95 26.96 31.90
C GLY A 552 19.18 25.72 31.05
N THR A 553 20.04 24.85 31.56
CA THR A 553 20.45 23.60 30.90
C THR A 553 19.73 22.41 31.50
N TYR A 554 19.20 21.54 30.66
CA TYR A 554 18.49 20.31 31.01
C TYR A 554 19.18 19.12 30.34
N TYR A 555 18.90 17.93 30.85
CA TYR A 555 19.27 16.68 30.21
C TYR A 555 18.06 15.76 30.11
N PHE A 556 17.85 15.18 28.94
CA PHE A 556 16.79 14.22 28.67
C PHE A 556 17.40 12.87 28.27
N ASP A 557 16.93 11.78 28.87
CA ASP A 557 17.45 10.44 28.61
C ASP A 557 17.36 10.07 27.11
N PRO A 558 18.44 9.59 26.48
CA PRO A 558 18.46 9.31 25.04
C PRO A 558 17.47 8.23 24.57
N ILE A 559 17.06 7.33 25.47
CA ILE A 559 16.14 6.25 25.14
C ILE A 559 14.70 6.72 25.35
N THR A 560 14.41 7.18 26.56
CA THR A 560 13.06 7.41 27.08
C THR A 560 12.60 8.87 27.01
N GLY A 561 13.52 9.82 26.78
CA GLY A 561 13.24 11.26 26.84
C GLY A 561 13.02 11.81 28.24
N ALA A 562 13.21 11.01 29.30
CA ALA A 562 12.97 11.44 30.68
C ALA A 562 13.95 12.55 31.11
N MET A 563 13.41 13.66 31.61
CA MET A 563 14.17 14.77 32.17
C MET A 563 14.88 14.34 33.46
N ALA A 564 16.19 14.54 33.50
CA ALA A 564 16.98 14.35 34.71
C ALA A 564 16.57 15.35 35.81
N LYS A 565 16.43 14.84 37.03
CA LYS A 565 16.16 15.63 38.24
C LYS A 565 16.99 15.09 39.39
N GLY A 566 17.47 15.99 40.25
CA GLY A 566 18.39 15.64 41.32
C GLY A 566 19.78 15.25 40.79
N ASP A 567 20.44 14.39 41.55
CA ASP A 567 21.81 13.95 41.25
C ASP A 567 21.80 12.70 40.38
N VAL A 568 22.49 12.80 39.25
CA VAL A 568 22.60 11.71 38.26
C VAL A 568 24.02 11.66 37.71
N GLU A 569 24.43 10.50 37.20
CA GLU A 569 25.67 10.36 36.47
C GLU A 569 25.35 10.24 34.97
N ILE A 570 25.93 11.11 34.15
CA ILE A 570 25.72 11.14 32.70
C ILE A 570 27.09 10.97 32.06
N ASP A 571 27.27 9.88 31.31
CA ASP A 571 28.54 9.52 30.65
C ASP A 571 29.76 9.53 31.60
N GLY A 572 29.58 9.09 32.84
CA GLY A 572 30.62 9.07 33.88
C GLY A 572 30.89 10.42 34.55
N VAL A 573 30.14 11.47 34.20
CA VAL A 573 30.23 12.80 34.81
C VAL A 573 29.10 12.98 35.82
N PRO A 574 29.41 13.24 37.11
CA PRO A 574 28.41 13.63 38.09
C PRO A 574 27.72 14.92 37.68
N CYS A 575 26.40 14.86 37.55
CA CYS A 575 25.55 15.98 37.19
C CYS A 575 24.51 16.23 38.29
N SER A 576 24.05 17.47 38.40
CA SER A 576 23.09 17.86 39.42
C SER A 576 22.10 18.87 38.87
N PHE A 577 20.82 18.51 38.99
CA PHE A 577 19.68 19.24 38.48
C PHE A 577 18.70 19.52 39.62
N ASP A 578 18.03 20.67 39.57
CA ASP A 578 16.99 21.01 40.52
C ASP A 578 15.87 19.96 40.54
N GLU A 579 15.52 19.46 41.73
CA GLU A 579 14.56 18.35 41.88
C GLU A 579 13.13 18.70 41.44
N THR A 580 12.80 19.99 41.34
CA THR A 580 11.45 20.43 40.95
C THR A 580 11.40 20.77 39.48
N THR A 581 12.35 21.56 39.00
CA THR A 581 12.37 22.18 37.67
C THR A 581 13.20 21.41 36.66
N GLY A 582 14.19 20.61 37.10
CA GLY A 582 15.14 19.92 36.22
C GLY A 582 16.24 20.83 35.65
N ILE A 583 16.34 22.09 36.10
CA ILE A 583 17.39 23.01 35.66
C ILE A 583 18.73 22.61 36.30
N GLY A 584 19.76 22.43 35.47
CA GLY A 584 21.11 22.10 35.90
C GLY A 584 21.74 23.22 36.72
N LEU A 585 22.40 22.87 37.82
CA LEU A 585 23.18 23.82 38.61
C LEU A 585 24.22 24.49 37.72
N ASN A 586 24.25 25.82 37.72
CA ASN A 586 25.12 26.59 36.85
C ASN A 586 25.82 27.70 37.62
N LEU A 587 27.16 27.71 37.54
CA LEU A 587 28.02 28.63 38.27
C LEU A 587 27.71 28.61 39.77
N ALA A 588 27.57 27.41 40.33
CA ALA A 588 27.13 27.22 41.70
C ALA A 588 27.95 26.16 42.43
N TRP A 589 28.18 26.40 43.73
CA TRP A 589 28.73 25.43 44.65
C TRP A 589 27.64 24.47 45.13
N LYS A 590 28.01 23.20 45.28
CA LYS A 590 27.19 22.18 45.93
C LYS A 590 28.04 21.40 46.92
N GLN A 591 27.54 21.26 48.15
CA GLN A 591 28.21 20.50 49.19
C GLN A 591 27.75 19.04 49.19
N GLU A 592 28.69 18.11 49.15
CA GLU A 592 28.45 16.66 49.23
C GLU A 592 29.49 16.02 50.15
N ASN A 593 29.04 15.24 51.14
CA ASN A 593 29.91 14.54 52.09
C ASN A 593 30.98 15.44 52.76
N GLY A 594 30.63 16.69 53.04
CA GLY A 594 31.53 17.67 53.67
C GLY A 594 32.59 18.28 52.74
N LYS A 595 32.48 18.08 51.43
CA LYS A 595 33.31 18.73 50.40
C LYS A 595 32.44 19.59 49.49
N ASP A 596 33.00 20.66 48.96
CA ASP A 596 32.30 21.54 48.00
C ASP A 596 32.76 21.24 46.59
N TYR A 597 31.80 21.18 45.66
CA TYR A 597 31.98 20.92 44.24
C TYR A 597 31.35 22.04 43.42
N TRP A 598 31.95 22.38 42.28
CA TRP A 598 31.43 23.41 41.40
C TRP A 598 30.75 22.79 40.18
N TYR A 599 29.57 23.30 39.86
CA TYR A 599 28.75 22.85 38.73
C TYR A 599 28.56 23.98 37.71
N GLU A 600 28.74 23.64 36.43
CA GLU A 600 28.47 24.51 35.29
C GLU A 600 27.54 23.76 34.34
N ASN A 601 26.42 24.38 33.94
CA ASN A 601 25.41 23.76 33.07
C ASN A 601 24.95 22.36 33.52
N GLY A 602 24.85 22.14 34.83
CA GLY A 602 24.47 20.87 35.44
C GLY A 602 25.61 19.87 35.61
N GLN A 603 26.83 20.14 35.12
CA GLN A 603 27.94 19.20 35.14
C GLN A 603 29.02 19.58 36.17
N ARG A 604 29.51 18.61 36.93
CA ARG A 604 30.63 18.80 37.86
C ARG A 604 31.91 19.13 37.11
N GLN A 605 32.61 20.14 37.59
CA GLN A 605 33.84 20.64 36.99
C GLN A 605 35.09 20.10 37.71
N GLY A 606 36.24 20.17 37.04
CA GLY A 606 37.54 19.80 37.63
C GLY A 606 37.87 18.31 37.62
N LEU A 607 37.25 17.53 36.73
CA LEU A 607 37.46 16.08 36.63
C LEU A 607 38.63 15.68 35.70
N GLU A 608 39.10 16.61 34.88
CA GLU A 608 40.14 16.37 33.88
C GLU A 608 41.51 16.91 34.33
N GLY A 609 42.58 16.32 33.78
CA GLY A 609 43.95 16.76 34.03
C GLY A 609 44.29 16.79 35.52
N ARG A 610 44.84 17.91 35.99
CA ARG A 610 45.15 18.15 37.42
C ARG A 610 44.02 18.86 38.18
N GLY A 611 42.94 19.21 37.48
CA GLY A 611 41.89 20.07 38.01
C GLY A 611 41.55 21.27 37.12
N LYS A 612 40.68 22.14 37.62
CA LYS A 612 40.19 23.34 36.93
C LYS A 612 40.21 24.55 37.85
N GLU A 613 40.73 25.68 37.36
CA GLU A 613 40.55 26.99 38.00
C GLU A 613 39.19 27.57 37.60
N ILE A 614 38.42 28.04 38.57
CA ILE A 614 37.12 28.69 38.34
C ILE A 614 37.06 30.03 39.08
N TYR A 615 36.21 30.93 38.58
CA TYR A 615 35.88 32.18 39.24
C TYR A 615 34.42 32.12 39.69
N ASP A 616 34.20 32.39 40.97
CA ASP A 616 32.88 32.49 41.56
C ASP A 616 32.52 33.97 41.71
N PRO A 617 31.53 34.46 40.94
CA PRO A 617 31.13 35.86 40.96
C PRO A 617 30.41 36.27 42.26
N GLU A 618 29.88 35.32 43.05
CA GLU A 618 29.18 35.64 44.30
C GLU A 618 30.17 36.02 45.41
N SER A 619 31.28 35.29 45.47
CA SER A 619 32.36 35.53 46.44
C SER A 619 33.46 36.46 45.92
N ASP A 620 33.40 36.85 44.64
CA ASP A 620 34.48 37.56 43.92
C ASP A 620 35.83 36.85 44.11
N GLY A 621 35.82 35.53 44.00
CA GLY A 621 36.92 34.64 44.37
C GLY A 621 37.34 33.70 43.25
N TRP A 622 38.63 33.39 43.20
CA TRP A 622 39.18 32.33 42.35
C TRP A 622 39.41 31.08 43.18
N TYR A 623 39.08 29.91 42.61
CA TYR A 623 39.12 28.61 43.28
C TYR A 623 39.73 27.54 42.39
N TRP A 624 40.26 26.48 43.01
CA TRP A 624 40.71 25.29 42.29
C TRP A 624 39.86 24.08 42.64
N LEU A 625 39.47 23.36 41.59
CA LEU A 625 38.79 22.08 41.66
C LEU A 625 39.81 20.98 41.39
N ASP A 626 40.07 20.13 42.37
CA ASP A 626 41.17 19.17 42.33
C ASP A 626 40.72 17.82 41.76
N SER A 627 41.27 17.43 40.60
CA SER A 627 40.87 16.19 39.92
C SER A 627 41.26 14.93 40.72
N ASP A 628 42.39 14.96 41.45
CA ASP A 628 42.79 13.87 42.35
C ASP A 628 41.79 13.67 43.49
N ALA A 629 41.00 14.71 43.79
CA ALA A 629 39.92 14.70 44.76
C ALA A 629 38.52 14.68 44.11
N ASN A 630 38.43 14.22 42.87
CA ASN A 630 37.20 14.11 42.08
C ASN A 630 36.48 15.46 41.87
N GLY A 631 37.24 16.53 41.64
CA GLY A 631 36.76 17.89 41.41
C GLY A 631 36.41 18.68 42.68
N ALA A 632 36.82 18.21 43.86
CA ALA A 632 36.55 18.92 45.11
C ALA A 632 37.35 20.23 45.22
N LYS A 633 36.75 21.26 45.85
CA LYS A 633 37.42 22.53 46.14
C LYS A 633 38.69 22.30 46.96
N ALA A 634 39.82 22.80 46.45
CA ALA A 634 41.08 22.78 47.16
C ALA A 634 41.07 23.82 48.31
N VAL A 635 41.50 23.41 49.49
CA VAL A 635 41.62 24.26 50.67
C VAL A 635 43.02 24.13 51.28
N SER A 636 43.59 25.23 51.74
CA SER A 636 44.94 25.29 52.36
C SER A 636 46.03 24.61 51.52
N LYS A 637 45.98 24.76 50.19
CA LYS A 637 46.80 23.99 49.24
C LYS A 637 47.51 24.91 48.24
N ASP A 638 48.77 24.58 47.95
CA ASP A 638 49.51 25.15 46.81
C ASP A 638 49.23 24.30 45.57
N VAL A 639 48.93 24.95 44.45
CA VAL A 639 48.59 24.30 43.18
C VAL A 639 49.45 24.87 42.07
N TYR A 640 50.02 23.99 41.26
CA TYR A 640 50.70 24.38 40.04
C TYR A 640 49.72 24.38 38.87
N GLN A 641 49.58 25.52 38.21
CA GLN A 641 48.75 25.70 37.04
C GLN A 641 49.60 25.72 35.78
N GLU A 642 49.21 24.91 34.80
CA GLU A 642 49.90 24.78 33.51
C GLU A 642 49.51 25.89 32.51
N SER A 643 49.40 27.13 32.98
CA SER A 643 49.19 28.30 32.12
C SER A 643 50.42 28.62 31.26
N ASP A 644 50.31 29.53 30.28
CA ASP A 644 51.46 29.98 29.48
C ASP A 644 52.53 30.62 30.38
N GLY A 645 53.58 29.85 30.67
CA GLY A 645 54.66 30.19 31.62
C GLY A 645 54.66 29.42 32.93
N GLY A 646 53.57 28.72 33.29
CA GLY A 646 53.42 27.92 34.52
C GLY A 646 53.47 28.74 35.81
N LYS A 647 52.49 28.58 36.70
CA LYS A 647 52.48 29.34 37.97
C LYS A 647 52.08 28.48 39.15
N TRP A 648 52.74 28.69 40.29
CA TRP A 648 52.23 28.23 41.58
C TRP A 648 51.27 29.26 42.13
N VAL A 649 50.10 28.82 42.61
CA VAL A 649 49.15 29.66 43.34
C VAL A 649 48.82 28.98 44.68
N ARG A 650 48.28 29.73 45.64
CA ARG A 650 47.84 29.19 46.93
C ARG A 650 46.38 29.49 47.20
N TYR A 651 45.67 28.48 47.73
CA TYR A 651 44.30 28.61 48.22
C TYR A 651 44.27 28.58 49.74
N ASP A 652 43.48 29.47 50.34
CA ASP A 652 43.35 29.60 51.79
C ASP A 652 42.45 28.52 52.42
N ALA A 653 42.17 28.64 53.71
CA ALA A 653 41.32 27.68 54.44
C ALA A 653 39.86 27.64 53.96
N ASN A 654 39.38 28.69 53.29
CA ASN A 654 38.06 28.75 52.67
C ASN A 654 38.10 28.32 51.19
N GLY A 655 39.30 28.12 50.65
CA GLY A 655 39.57 27.73 49.27
C GLY A 655 39.73 28.91 48.32
N GLN A 656 39.74 30.16 48.80
CA GLN A 656 39.90 31.34 47.94
C GLN A 656 41.39 31.54 47.61
N MET A 657 41.68 31.89 46.36
CA MET A 657 43.03 32.17 45.91
C MET A 657 43.61 33.37 46.65
N ILE A 658 44.79 33.17 47.23
CA ILE A 658 45.51 34.20 47.96
C ILE A 658 46.19 35.16 46.98
N LYS A 659 46.07 36.46 47.27
CA LYS A 659 46.76 37.55 46.57
C LYS A 659 47.51 38.41 47.58
N GLY A 660 48.71 38.85 47.23
CA GLY A 660 49.59 39.64 48.07
C GLY A 660 50.42 38.80 49.06
N TRP A 661 50.78 39.40 50.19
CA TRP A 661 51.63 38.77 51.20
C TRP A 661 50.88 37.71 52.01
N ASN A 662 51.49 36.55 52.20
CA ASN A 662 50.95 35.48 53.05
C ASN A 662 52.06 34.83 53.87
N THR A 663 51.87 34.76 55.19
CA THR A 663 52.83 34.12 56.10
C THR A 663 52.17 32.93 56.77
N ASN A 664 52.86 31.80 56.74
CA ASN A 664 52.47 30.57 57.43
C ASN A 664 53.67 29.96 58.19
N GLU A 665 53.50 28.76 58.73
CA GLU A 665 54.53 28.06 59.52
C GLU A 665 55.83 27.78 58.74
N ASN A 666 55.75 27.71 57.40
CA ASN A 666 56.89 27.43 56.53
C ASN A 666 57.65 28.68 56.08
N GLY A 667 57.01 29.87 56.10
CA GLY A 667 57.65 31.10 55.67
C GLY A 667 56.68 32.20 55.23
N THR A 668 57.24 33.30 54.72
CA THR A 668 56.49 34.40 54.10
C THR A 668 56.59 34.33 52.58
N TYR A 669 55.46 34.38 51.91
CA TYR A 669 55.31 34.29 50.46
C TYR A 669 54.66 35.58 49.93
N TYR A 670 54.83 35.84 48.64
CA TYR A 670 54.09 36.88 47.94
C TYR A 670 53.43 36.30 46.69
N PHE A 671 52.15 36.61 46.49
CA PHE A 671 51.36 36.22 45.33
C PHE A 671 50.96 37.47 44.54
N ASP A 672 51.14 37.43 43.23
CA ASP A 672 50.81 38.56 42.35
C ASP A 672 49.33 38.98 42.49
N LEU A 673 49.08 40.29 42.57
CA LEU A 673 47.74 40.82 42.86
C LEU A 673 46.74 40.60 41.72
N ILE A 674 47.23 40.39 40.50
CA ILE A 674 46.37 40.17 39.33
C ILE A 674 46.16 38.67 39.15
N THR A 675 47.25 37.94 39.02
CA THR A 675 47.30 36.55 38.54
C THR A 675 47.33 35.49 39.65
N GLY A 676 47.64 35.89 40.89
CA GLY A 676 47.84 34.98 42.02
C GLY A 676 49.14 34.18 41.97
N ALA A 677 50.04 34.45 41.01
CA ALA A 677 51.29 33.71 40.85
C ALA A 677 52.25 33.95 42.04
N MET A 678 52.77 32.87 42.61
CA MET A 678 53.78 32.88 43.67
C MET A 678 55.08 33.47 43.13
N ALA A 679 55.65 34.43 43.87
CA ALA A 679 56.94 35.01 43.55
C ALA A 679 58.08 34.01 43.78
N HIS A 680 58.92 33.81 42.77
CA HIS A 680 60.17 33.07 42.85
C HIS A 680 61.33 33.97 42.41
N GLY A 681 62.50 33.82 43.04
CA GLY A 681 63.68 34.61 42.71
C GLY A 681 63.55 36.08 43.12
N THR A 682 64.17 36.98 42.35
CA THR A 682 64.18 38.42 42.66
C THR A 682 62.99 39.11 42.00
N VAL A 683 62.09 39.67 42.80
CA VAL A 683 60.86 40.35 42.32
C VAL A 683 60.76 41.73 42.97
N GLU A 684 60.28 42.72 42.21
CA GLU A 684 60.01 44.06 42.73
C GLU A 684 58.54 44.17 43.17
N ILE A 685 58.32 44.51 44.45
CA ILE A 685 56.99 44.62 45.05
C ILE A 685 56.87 45.99 45.71
N ASN A 686 55.94 46.83 45.24
CA ASN A 686 55.72 48.19 45.75
C ASN A 686 57.01 49.04 45.83
N GLY A 687 57.88 48.95 44.82
CA GLY A 687 59.14 49.70 44.76
C GLY A 687 60.25 49.15 45.66
N LYS A 688 60.10 47.95 46.22
CA LYS A 688 61.12 47.24 46.99
C LYS A 688 61.52 45.95 46.29
N THR A 689 62.83 45.73 46.16
CA THR A 689 63.37 44.45 45.70
C THR A 689 63.28 43.42 46.82
N CYS A 690 62.55 42.34 46.58
CA CYS A 690 62.41 41.21 47.49
C CYS A 690 63.02 39.97 46.85
N HIS A 691 63.70 39.13 47.65
CA HIS A 691 64.32 37.90 47.19
C HIS A 691 63.58 36.69 47.77
N PHE A 692 62.98 35.89 46.90
CA PHE A 692 62.31 34.65 47.25
C PHE A 692 63.15 33.46 46.81
N ASP A 693 63.07 32.36 47.54
CA ASP A 693 63.72 31.12 47.15
C ASP A 693 63.21 30.62 45.78
N GLU A 694 64.12 30.29 44.87
CA GLU A 694 63.75 29.90 43.50
C GLU A 694 62.96 28.59 43.45
N ALA A 695 63.15 27.68 44.42
CA ALA A 695 62.43 26.40 44.44
C ALA A 695 61.14 26.48 45.26
N THR A 696 61.19 27.14 46.43
CA THR A 696 60.11 27.08 47.42
C THR A 696 59.25 28.35 47.48
N GLY A 697 59.69 29.48 46.93
CA GLY A 697 58.95 30.75 46.96
C GLY A 697 58.95 31.46 48.32
N ILE A 698 59.73 30.98 49.30
CA ILE A 698 59.84 31.58 50.65
C ILE A 698 60.76 32.82 50.60
N LEU A 699 60.32 33.93 51.19
CA LEU A 699 61.09 35.17 51.35
C LEU A 699 62.38 34.93 52.15
N LYS A 700 63.52 35.33 51.60
CA LYS A 700 64.86 35.20 52.19
C LYS A 700 65.29 36.41 53.00
#